data_AF-A0A2H6FXT9-F1
#
_entry.id   AF-A0A2H6FXT9-F1
#
_cell.length_a   1.000
_cell.length_b   1.000
_cell.length_c   1.000
_cell.angle_alpha   90.00
_cell.angle_beta   90.00
_cell.angle_gamma   90.00
#
_symmetry.space_group_name_H-M   'P 1'
#
loop_
_entity.id
_entity.type
_entity.pdbx_description
1 polymer ?
#
loop_
_entity_poly.entity_id
_entity_poly.type
_entity_poly.pdbx_seq_one_letter_code
_entity_poly.pdbx_strand_id
1 'polypeptide(L)'
;MNLKLEFKIVGMVIITLLIGAVSIGFMSIKFLRTDMNNLVDTYTGEAITFMKHAIEETMITGNAEITEALTNKQKESGNVKSITILNALGQEAFTTTGKSLPADVAITAQIRESRTTFVKRLDDMNIYYVPLIKNERCLQCHDTQDEVLGALKIAMSVKGVNNLLAYRTKVVVLSLIFGILILGTALWIAFKKAVINPVKELQRAAHSLAGGDFSFKTNIRSRDEIGMLNDDMSDAIKGIGNILQRIGAVARRVKTVSIAVEKESKKVAEGTQLETEAIDNMLSGIEEFNRSVLEIADNVAGLSVSSEQTAASVDETSTNAEEITKNTVELSSAVETTSSSIEEMSANIREIALKTEGLSSSAEETLSAIEEINSSVKEIESNARESAKLSEKVTADASGFGMESVNKTEEGMERIKTTVQKTAEFIGKLGGRSDEIGKILNVIDEITDQTALLALNAAILAAQAGEHGKGFSVVADEIKDLAERTSYSTQEISSLIQAVQQEVQGAVSTMGDGLKTVEEGARLSRESKNALQKIIGSSRKSTEMASYIENATSEQTKGIRFVTDAMEKVKDMIGQIARATTEQTRGTTLMIAASEKIRDITKHVKNSTFEQASGGKQINKAVEDVSVRIREISDSLGEQKKGSASIVSAIEKIRDIPEKNRTGAFSMNRSLRNLLKDADLLMTELSKFRFAASEKEAAVLKMGVVPLESPSEMYKKFTPISHYLAEKLGKHLDLKIAVNFSEACKEIGTGITNICYMTPSTYIEAHVKYDVEILVKALRKGKPFHRAAIIARENGKINNIEDIKGHSFAFGDERSTSSHIVPRAMLMEAGIDLKDLSFYDYLGQHDDVVKAVLGGEFDAGGVMESAAEKFTAQGLKIIKYSLDIPEFNICVNKDLPEDEKVMIKHALLELDEGIAGGSEILHAISRDYTGLTDASDSDYDVIREMMRRIGLL
;
A
#
# COMPACT_ATOMS: atom_id res chain seq x y z
N MET A 1 70.10 -45.80 66.77
CA MET A 1 69.51 -45.42 68.08
C MET A 1 69.50 -43.89 68.17
N ASN A 2 68.33 -43.26 68.13
CA ASN A 2 68.24 -41.79 68.06
C ASN A 2 68.39 -41.16 69.46
N LEU A 3 69.63 -40.83 69.84
CA LEU A 3 69.85 -39.96 70.99
C LEU A 3 69.21 -38.59 70.71
N LYS A 4 68.35 -38.15 71.64
CA LYS A 4 67.67 -36.85 71.58
C LYS A 4 68.68 -35.71 71.44
N LEU A 5 68.27 -34.59 70.82
CA LEU A 5 69.11 -33.39 70.71
C LEU A 5 69.67 -32.95 72.08
N GLU A 6 68.86 -33.12 73.13
CA GLU A 6 69.17 -32.99 74.56
C GLU A 6 70.49 -33.69 74.97
N PHE A 7 70.80 -34.86 74.41
CA PHE A 7 72.03 -35.61 74.68
C PHE A 7 73.22 -35.16 73.82
N LYS A 8 73.00 -34.79 72.56
CA LYS A 8 74.09 -34.42 71.64
C LYS A 8 74.83 -33.17 72.12
N ILE A 9 74.09 -32.13 72.53
CA ILE A 9 74.68 -30.86 72.97
C ILE A 9 75.42 -31.03 74.31
N VAL A 10 74.81 -31.73 75.27
CA VAL A 10 75.41 -31.98 76.60
C VAL A 10 76.68 -32.82 76.50
N GLY A 11 76.69 -33.87 75.67
CA GLY A 11 77.88 -34.69 75.43
C GLY A 11 79.04 -33.89 74.84
N MET A 12 78.76 -32.95 73.94
CA MET A 12 79.78 -32.11 73.31
C MET A 12 80.47 -31.18 74.32
N VAL A 13 79.71 -30.53 75.22
CA VAL A 13 80.24 -29.64 76.28
C VAL A 13 81.14 -30.38 77.28
N ILE A 14 80.76 -31.61 77.66
CA ILE A 14 81.55 -32.43 78.60
C ILE A 14 82.92 -32.82 77.99
N ILE A 15 82.97 -33.12 76.69
CA ILE A 15 84.22 -33.44 75.98
C ILE A 15 85.18 -32.23 75.98
N THR A 16 84.69 -31.02 75.73
CA THR A 16 85.54 -29.81 75.71
C THR A 16 86.17 -29.54 77.09
N LEU A 17 85.41 -29.74 78.18
CA LEU A 17 85.90 -29.55 79.56
C LEU A 17 86.99 -30.57 79.93
N LEU A 18 86.86 -31.83 79.51
CA LEU A 18 87.87 -32.87 79.75
C LEU A 18 89.22 -32.56 79.09
N ILE A 19 89.22 -32.05 77.85
CA ILE A 19 90.44 -31.73 77.10
C ILE A 19 91.25 -30.60 77.80
N GLY A 20 90.57 -29.60 78.35
CA GLY A 20 91.21 -28.53 79.12
C GLY A 20 91.90 -29.03 80.40
N ALA A 21 91.20 -29.86 81.18
CA ALA A 21 91.71 -30.37 82.46
C ALA A 21 92.98 -31.24 82.31
N VAL A 22 93.02 -32.12 81.31
CA VAL A 22 94.19 -32.98 81.02
C VAL A 22 95.41 -32.15 80.62
N SER A 23 95.21 -31.09 79.83
CA SER A 23 96.28 -30.24 79.32
C SER A 23 97.03 -29.51 80.44
N ILE A 24 96.31 -29.00 81.44
CA ILE A 24 96.90 -28.28 82.59
C ILE A 24 97.72 -29.25 83.48
N GLY A 25 97.16 -30.43 83.80
CA GLY A 25 97.83 -31.41 84.66
C GLY A 25 99.18 -31.89 84.13
N PHE A 26 99.32 -32.02 82.81
CA PHE A 26 100.58 -32.44 82.17
C PHE A 26 101.70 -31.39 82.30
N MET A 27 101.38 -30.09 82.20
CA MET A 27 102.37 -29.02 82.35
C MET A 27 103.00 -28.99 83.76
N SER A 28 102.19 -29.05 84.82
CA SER A 28 102.68 -28.97 86.20
C SER A 28 103.64 -30.12 86.55
N ILE A 29 103.37 -31.33 86.05
CA ILE A 29 104.23 -32.50 86.27
C ILE A 29 105.59 -32.35 85.55
N LYS A 30 105.60 -31.77 84.35
CA LYS A 30 106.84 -31.53 83.58
C LYS A 30 107.73 -30.47 84.26
N PHE A 31 107.14 -29.41 84.81
CA PHE A 31 107.90 -28.35 85.49
C PHE A 31 108.65 -28.90 86.71
N LEU A 32 107.95 -29.60 87.60
CA LEU A 32 108.47 -30.14 88.86
C LEU A 32 109.70 -31.07 88.69
N ARG A 33 109.84 -31.71 87.53
CA ARG A 33 110.95 -32.62 87.21
C ARG A 33 112.19 -31.89 86.67
N THR A 34 112.01 -30.72 86.04
CA THR A 34 113.11 -29.92 85.50
C THR A 34 113.90 -29.28 86.64
N ASP A 35 113.21 -28.62 87.56
CA ASP A 35 113.83 -27.85 88.66
C ASP A 35 114.67 -28.75 89.58
N MET A 36 114.20 -29.97 89.86
CA MET A 36 114.92 -30.92 90.71
C MET A 36 116.21 -31.45 90.09
N ASN A 37 116.28 -31.63 88.77
CA ASN A 37 117.51 -32.08 88.12
C ASN A 37 118.60 -31.00 88.20
N ASN A 38 118.25 -29.74 87.95
CA ASN A 38 119.18 -28.62 88.00
C ASN A 38 119.85 -28.48 89.38
N LEU A 39 119.08 -28.68 90.46
CA LEU A 39 119.58 -28.55 91.83
C LEU A 39 120.67 -29.59 92.19
N VAL A 40 120.60 -30.80 91.62
CA VAL A 40 121.57 -31.89 91.87
C VAL A 40 122.93 -31.59 91.21
N ASP A 41 122.92 -30.95 90.04
CA ASP A 41 124.13 -30.64 89.30
C ASP A 41 124.99 -29.57 90.00
N THR A 42 124.36 -28.53 90.58
CA THR A 42 125.07 -27.47 91.30
C THR A 42 125.86 -28.01 92.50
N TYR A 43 125.19 -28.72 93.42
CA TYR A 43 125.83 -29.23 94.64
C TYR A 43 126.92 -30.28 94.39
N THR A 44 126.85 -31.03 93.28
CA THR A 44 127.90 -32.01 92.96
C THR A 44 129.16 -31.36 92.39
N GLY A 45 129.05 -30.26 91.64
CA GLY A 45 130.20 -29.55 91.08
C GLY A 45 131.15 -28.94 92.12
N GLU A 46 130.61 -28.36 93.19
CA GLU A 46 131.42 -27.75 94.26
C GLU A 46 132.28 -28.79 95.01
N ALA A 47 131.66 -29.90 95.44
CA ALA A 47 132.36 -30.98 96.16
C ALA A 47 133.51 -31.59 95.34
N ILE A 48 133.34 -31.68 94.02
CA ILE A 48 134.35 -32.20 93.09
C ILE A 48 135.53 -31.25 92.93
N THR A 49 135.26 -29.95 92.92
CA THR A 49 136.32 -28.91 92.88
C THR A 49 137.17 -28.94 94.15
N PHE A 50 136.56 -29.16 95.30
CA PHE A 50 137.28 -29.34 96.58
C PHE A 50 138.16 -30.60 96.59
N MET A 51 137.62 -31.75 96.15
CA MET A 51 138.38 -33.01 96.07
C MET A 51 139.59 -32.91 95.13
N LYS A 52 139.46 -32.23 93.98
CA LYS A 52 140.57 -31.94 93.05
C LYS A 52 141.74 -31.28 93.77
N HIS A 53 141.46 -30.19 94.48
CA HIS A 53 142.51 -29.31 95.02
C HIS A 53 143.33 -29.97 96.13
N ALA A 54 142.68 -30.72 97.03
CA ALA A 54 143.36 -31.47 98.08
C ALA A 54 144.30 -32.56 97.52
N ILE A 55 143.95 -33.16 96.37
CA ILE A 55 144.77 -34.20 95.72
C ILE A 55 145.95 -33.58 94.98
N GLU A 56 145.76 -32.44 94.29
CA GLU A 56 146.86 -31.67 93.69
C GLU A 56 147.89 -31.21 94.73
N GLU A 57 147.45 -30.78 95.91
CA GLU A 57 148.34 -30.40 97.01
C GLU A 57 149.21 -31.58 97.48
N THR A 58 148.64 -32.79 97.61
CA THR A 58 149.44 -33.99 97.95
C THR A 58 150.46 -34.37 96.88
N MET A 59 150.13 -34.23 95.60
CA MET A 59 151.06 -34.53 94.50
C MET A 59 152.29 -33.63 94.50
N ILE A 60 152.13 -32.34 94.83
CA ILE A 60 153.24 -31.38 94.87
C ILE A 60 154.28 -31.75 95.95
N THR A 61 153.92 -32.53 96.97
CA THR A 61 154.87 -33.02 97.99
C THR A 61 155.78 -34.17 97.52
N GLY A 62 155.56 -34.71 96.31
CA GLY A 62 156.35 -35.79 95.73
C GLY A 62 156.14 -37.17 96.37
N ASN A 63 155.29 -37.30 97.40
CA ASN A 63 155.03 -38.56 98.07
C ASN A 63 153.75 -39.25 97.56
N ALA A 64 153.92 -40.36 96.85
CA ALA A 64 152.83 -41.15 96.27
C ALA A 64 151.91 -41.78 97.33
N GLU A 65 152.46 -42.29 98.44
CA GLU A 65 151.67 -42.96 99.49
C GLU A 65 150.66 -42.01 100.14
N ILE A 66 151.02 -40.74 100.33
CA ILE A 66 150.13 -39.72 100.88
C ILE A 66 148.98 -39.42 99.91
N THR A 67 149.27 -39.38 98.60
CA THR A 67 148.27 -39.15 97.54
C THR A 67 147.28 -40.32 97.42
N GLU A 68 147.77 -41.56 97.56
CA GLU A 68 146.94 -42.77 97.60
C GLU A 68 146.12 -42.87 98.90
N ALA A 69 146.70 -42.56 100.05
CA ALA A 69 145.99 -42.52 101.32
C ALA A 69 144.86 -41.46 101.32
N LEU A 70 145.11 -40.28 100.74
CA LEU A 70 144.10 -39.22 100.63
C LEU A 70 142.95 -39.62 99.68
N THR A 71 143.25 -40.18 98.52
CA THR A 71 142.22 -40.66 97.57
C THR A 71 141.41 -41.82 98.14
N ASN A 72 142.01 -42.71 98.93
CA ASN A 72 141.27 -43.75 99.64
C ASN A 72 140.38 -43.19 100.76
N LYS A 73 140.89 -42.24 101.58
CA LYS A 73 140.08 -41.58 102.61
C LYS A 73 138.87 -40.82 102.05
N GLN A 74 139.00 -40.22 100.87
CA GLN A 74 137.87 -39.54 100.21
C GLN A 74 136.81 -40.51 99.65
N LYS A 75 137.12 -41.80 99.43
CA LYS A 75 136.11 -42.84 99.09
C LYS A 75 135.19 -43.19 100.27
N GLU A 76 135.54 -42.81 101.50
CA GLU A 76 134.66 -42.95 102.68
C GLU A 76 133.64 -41.79 102.78
N SER A 77 133.78 -40.72 101.99
CA SER A 77 132.77 -39.67 101.91
C SER A 77 131.53 -40.20 101.19
N GLY A 78 130.44 -40.42 101.94
CA GLY A 78 129.39 -41.40 101.60
C GLY A 78 128.61 -41.26 100.28
N ASN A 79 128.82 -40.21 99.50
CA ASN A 79 128.27 -40.07 98.14
C ASN A 79 129.27 -40.40 97.03
N VAL A 80 130.57 -40.56 97.33
CA VAL A 80 131.66 -40.80 96.36
C VAL A 80 131.98 -42.30 96.29
N LYS A 81 131.62 -42.92 95.18
CA LYS A 81 131.70 -44.37 94.96
C LYS A 81 133.09 -44.87 94.54
N SER A 82 133.90 -44.00 93.93
CA SER A 82 135.28 -44.28 93.54
C SER A 82 136.01 -43.00 93.18
N ILE A 83 137.29 -42.90 93.55
CA ILE A 83 138.24 -41.91 93.02
C ILE A 83 139.45 -42.65 92.43
N THR A 84 139.84 -42.28 91.21
CA THR A 84 140.97 -42.80 90.44
C THR A 84 141.76 -41.63 89.86
N ILE A 85 143.09 -41.68 89.91
CA ILE A 85 143.97 -40.69 89.26
C ILE A 85 144.46 -41.29 87.93
N LEU A 86 144.23 -40.57 86.84
CA LEU A 86 144.71 -40.91 85.51
C LEU A 86 145.89 -40.01 85.14
N ASN A 87 146.91 -40.54 84.48
CA ASN A 87 148.02 -39.77 83.90
C ASN A 87 147.61 -39.10 82.56
N ALA A 88 148.50 -38.34 81.93
CA ALA A 88 148.25 -37.65 80.65
C ALA A 88 147.88 -38.58 79.46
N LEU A 89 148.09 -39.89 79.57
CA LEU A 89 147.67 -40.90 78.60
C LEU A 89 146.33 -41.58 78.96
N GLY A 90 145.67 -41.16 80.05
CA GLY A 90 144.43 -41.77 80.55
C GLY A 90 144.61 -43.14 81.20
N GLN A 91 145.82 -43.48 81.65
CA GLN A 91 146.13 -44.70 82.38
C GLN A 91 146.17 -44.42 83.89
N GLU A 92 145.78 -45.40 84.72
CA GLU A 92 145.76 -45.24 86.18
C GLU A 92 147.17 -45.07 86.77
N ALA A 93 147.42 -43.90 87.36
CA ALA A 93 148.72 -43.52 87.91
C ALA A 93 149.08 -44.35 89.17
N PHE A 94 150.36 -44.35 89.53
CA PHE A 94 150.92 -45.05 90.69
C PHE A 94 150.77 -46.60 90.69
N THR A 95 150.23 -47.21 89.63
CA THR A 95 150.13 -48.66 89.49
C THR A 95 151.28 -49.25 88.66
N THR A 96 151.92 -50.32 89.16
CA THR A 96 153.06 -51.01 88.49
C THR A 96 152.69 -51.78 87.22
N THR A 97 151.39 -51.96 86.96
CA THR A 97 150.85 -52.41 85.68
C THR A 97 149.76 -51.45 85.22
N GLY A 98 150.19 -50.27 84.75
CA GLY A 98 149.33 -49.13 84.37
C GLY A 98 148.12 -49.52 83.53
N LYS A 99 146.95 -49.64 84.18
CA LYS A 99 145.72 -50.06 83.51
C LYS A 99 145.17 -48.92 82.64
N SER A 100 144.90 -49.26 81.39
CA SER A 100 144.40 -48.37 80.35
C SER A 100 142.99 -48.79 79.96
N LEU A 101 141.97 -48.00 80.34
CA LEU A 101 140.58 -48.23 79.95
C LEU A 101 140.26 -47.38 78.72
N PRO A 102 139.76 -47.94 77.59
CA PRO A 102 139.57 -47.18 76.35
C PRO A 102 138.71 -45.91 76.49
N ALA A 103 137.69 -45.94 77.36
CA ALA A 103 136.86 -44.78 77.66
C ALA A 103 137.62 -43.71 78.48
N ASP A 104 138.51 -44.11 79.37
CA ASP A 104 139.30 -43.20 80.22
C ASP A 104 140.44 -42.56 79.41
N VAL A 105 141.06 -43.29 78.48
CA VAL A 105 141.99 -42.76 77.47
C VAL A 105 141.29 -41.72 76.59
N ALA A 106 140.13 -42.06 76.01
CA ALA A 106 139.40 -41.16 75.13
C ALA A 106 138.94 -39.87 75.86
N ILE A 107 138.40 -40.00 77.07
CA ILE A 107 137.96 -38.83 77.86
C ILE A 107 139.15 -38.02 78.36
N THR A 108 140.27 -38.63 78.78
CA THR A 108 141.46 -37.88 79.21
C THR A 108 142.11 -37.14 78.04
N ALA A 109 142.15 -37.72 76.84
CA ALA A 109 142.59 -37.02 75.63
C ALA A 109 141.69 -35.82 75.30
N GLN A 110 140.36 -35.99 75.40
CA GLN A 110 139.39 -34.92 75.17
C GLN A 110 139.51 -33.79 76.22
N ILE A 111 139.83 -34.13 77.46
CA ILE A 111 140.11 -33.19 78.56
C ILE A 111 141.46 -32.48 78.39
N ARG A 112 142.47 -33.15 77.79
CA ARG A 112 143.78 -32.55 77.48
C ARG A 112 143.63 -31.38 76.50
N GLU A 113 142.71 -31.49 75.55
CA GLU A 113 142.32 -30.37 74.67
C GLU A 113 141.39 -29.37 75.39
N SER A 114 140.28 -29.83 75.97
CA SER A 114 139.20 -28.96 76.43
C SER A 114 139.44 -28.25 77.77
N ARG A 115 140.39 -28.74 78.59
CA ARG A 115 140.72 -28.26 79.94
C ARG A 115 139.53 -28.14 80.89
N THR A 116 138.44 -28.86 80.65
CA THR A 116 137.17 -28.77 81.39
C THR A 116 136.73 -30.12 81.96
N THR A 117 135.92 -30.09 83.03
CA THR A 117 135.41 -31.30 83.67
C THR A 117 134.34 -31.97 82.80
N PHE A 118 134.57 -33.22 82.40
CA PHE A 118 133.60 -34.03 81.65
C PHE A 118 132.69 -34.83 82.60
N VAL A 119 131.39 -34.92 82.31
CA VAL A 119 130.40 -35.61 83.17
C VAL A 119 129.57 -36.62 82.40
N LYS A 120 129.68 -37.90 82.75
CA LYS A 120 128.88 -39.01 82.23
C LYS A 120 127.80 -39.40 83.24
N ARG A 121 126.54 -39.07 82.94
CA ARG A 121 125.39 -39.42 83.78
C ARG A 121 124.89 -40.84 83.48
N LEU A 122 124.46 -41.56 84.51
CA LEU A 122 123.83 -42.90 84.46
C LEU A 122 122.68 -42.91 85.48
N ASP A 123 121.69 -43.79 85.33
CA ASP A 123 120.40 -43.72 86.04
C ASP A 123 120.49 -43.62 87.58
N ASP A 124 121.49 -44.28 88.17
CA ASP A 124 121.77 -44.29 89.63
C ASP A 124 123.04 -43.50 90.02
N MET A 125 123.87 -43.05 89.07
CA MET A 125 125.19 -42.45 89.36
C MET A 125 125.78 -41.60 88.23
N ASN A 126 126.46 -40.51 88.59
CA ASN A 126 127.24 -39.67 87.68
C ASN A 126 128.74 -39.97 87.83
N ILE A 127 129.50 -39.98 86.73
CA ILE A 127 130.96 -40.10 86.71
C ILE A 127 131.55 -38.84 86.11
N TYR A 128 132.44 -38.19 86.84
CA TYR A 128 133.08 -36.92 86.53
C TYR A 128 134.57 -37.16 86.29
N TYR A 129 135.15 -36.48 85.32
CA TYR A 129 136.57 -36.54 84.97
C TYR A 129 137.11 -35.11 84.96
N VAL A 130 138.07 -34.81 85.82
CA VAL A 130 138.52 -33.45 86.14
C VAL A 130 140.00 -33.29 85.76
N PRO A 131 140.40 -32.31 84.93
CA PRO A 131 141.81 -32.13 84.56
C PRO A 131 142.72 -31.84 85.76
N LEU A 132 143.90 -32.47 85.80
CA LEU A 132 145.01 -32.12 86.66
C LEU A 132 146.00 -31.27 85.86
N ILE A 133 146.22 -30.01 86.26
CA ILE A 133 146.91 -29.00 85.44
C ILE A 133 148.26 -28.65 86.06
N LYS A 134 149.29 -28.50 85.23
CA LYS A 134 150.67 -28.23 85.64
C LYS A 134 150.78 -26.88 86.36
N ASN A 135 151.50 -26.88 87.48
CA ASN A 135 151.80 -25.71 88.30
C ASN A 135 153.31 -25.41 88.27
N GLU A 136 153.73 -24.17 88.51
CA GLU A 136 155.16 -23.77 88.56
C GLU A 136 156.00 -24.65 89.50
N ARG A 137 155.44 -25.11 90.62
CA ARG A 137 156.11 -25.99 91.59
C ARG A 137 156.40 -27.40 91.04
N CYS A 138 155.76 -27.83 89.95
CA CYS A 138 155.92 -29.16 89.38
C CYS A 138 157.26 -29.35 88.63
N LEU A 139 157.95 -28.27 88.25
CA LEU A 139 159.18 -28.36 87.44
C LEU A 139 160.37 -29.03 88.15
N GLN A 140 160.34 -29.18 89.48
CA GLN A 140 161.37 -29.93 90.21
C GLN A 140 161.25 -31.46 90.05
N CYS A 141 160.13 -31.98 89.54
CA CYS A 141 159.91 -33.42 89.36
C CYS A 141 159.39 -33.82 87.95
N HIS A 142 158.87 -32.88 87.16
CA HIS A 142 158.29 -33.17 85.84
C HIS A 142 158.86 -32.26 84.73
N ASP A 143 159.90 -32.76 84.05
CA ASP A 143 160.41 -32.18 82.80
C ASP A 143 159.60 -32.66 81.60
N THR A 144 158.39 -32.09 81.44
CA THR A 144 157.48 -32.38 80.32
C THR A 144 156.91 -31.09 79.74
N GLN A 145 156.78 -30.99 78.42
CA GLN A 145 156.22 -29.81 77.76
C GLN A 145 154.69 -29.68 77.89
N ASP A 146 153.97 -30.79 78.12
CA ASP A 146 152.50 -30.76 78.28
C ASP A 146 152.07 -30.04 79.59
N GLU A 147 150.98 -29.27 79.48
CA GLU A 147 150.42 -28.44 80.55
C GLU A 147 149.32 -29.14 81.36
N VAL A 148 148.81 -30.28 80.89
CA VAL A 148 147.84 -31.12 81.62
C VAL A 148 148.52 -32.44 81.97
N LEU A 149 148.68 -32.70 83.27
CA LEU A 149 149.41 -33.84 83.81
C LEU A 149 148.58 -35.13 83.81
N GLY A 150 147.25 -35.01 83.73
CA GLY A 150 146.32 -36.12 83.76
C GLY A 150 144.89 -35.70 84.11
N ALA A 151 144.10 -36.61 84.66
CA ALA A 151 142.74 -36.34 85.09
C ALA A 151 142.33 -37.14 86.34
N LEU A 152 141.61 -36.49 87.26
CA LEU A 152 141.00 -37.11 88.42
C LEU A 152 139.58 -37.58 88.08
N LYS A 153 139.33 -38.89 88.16
CA LYS A 153 138.07 -39.55 87.86
C LYS A 153 137.30 -39.84 89.16
N ILE A 154 136.12 -39.28 89.32
CA ILE A 154 135.26 -39.36 90.52
C ILE A 154 133.88 -39.88 90.14
N ALA A 155 133.36 -40.89 90.83
CA ALA A 155 131.98 -41.38 90.64
C ALA A 155 131.10 -41.06 91.85
N MET A 156 129.86 -40.62 91.65
CA MET A 156 128.91 -40.26 92.73
C MET A 156 127.50 -40.79 92.45
N SER A 157 126.69 -41.09 93.49
CA SER A 157 125.32 -41.64 93.31
C SER A 157 124.21 -40.59 93.48
N VAL A 158 123.10 -40.76 92.75
CA VAL A 158 121.94 -39.82 92.72
C VAL A 158 120.60 -40.49 93.06
N LYS A 159 120.60 -41.78 93.42
CA LYS A 159 119.40 -42.64 93.55
C LYS A 159 118.29 -42.10 94.47
N GLY A 160 118.65 -41.37 95.53
CA GLY A 160 117.68 -40.83 96.50
C GLY A 160 116.68 -39.82 95.93
N VAL A 161 117.08 -39.04 94.92
CA VAL A 161 116.26 -37.94 94.37
C VAL A 161 115.09 -38.47 93.54
N ASN A 162 115.32 -39.52 92.75
CA ASN A 162 114.33 -40.12 91.84
C ASN A 162 113.07 -40.62 92.58
N ASN A 163 113.21 -41.15 93.80
CA ASN A 163 112.09 -41.68 94.59
C ASN A 163 111.13 -40.59 95.07
N LEU A 164 111.64 -39.38 95.38
CA LEU A 164 110.82 -38.29 95.93
C LEU A 164 109.87 -37.69 94.86
N LEU A 165 110.33 -37.61 93.62
CA LEU A 165 109.55 -37.12 92.48
C LEU A 165 108.30 -38.00 92.23
N ALA A 166 108.44 -39.33 92.29
CA ALA A 166 107.37 -40.28 92.01
C ALA A 166 106.18 -40.17 92.99
N TYR A 167 106.42 -39.75 94.24
CA TYR A 167 105.35 -39.55 95.22
C TYR A 167 104.53 -38.28 94.92
N ARG A 168 105.19 -37.15 94.64
CA ARG A 168 104.55 -35.85 94.36
C ARG A 168 103.58 -35.93 93.17
N THR A 169 103.94 -36.67 92.11
CA THR A 169 103.12 -36.82 90.90
C THR A 169 101.74 -37.41 91.17
N LYS A 170 101.61 -38.37 92.11
CA LYS A 170 100.33 -39.06 92.37
C LYS A 170 99.26 -38.16 92.98
N VAL A 171 99.65 -37.17 93.79
CA VAL A 171 98.72 -36.29 94.51
C VAL A 171 97.97 -35.35 93.55
N VAL A 172 98.65 -34.84 92.52
CA VAL A 172 98.11 -33.85 91.57
C VAL A 172 96.99 -34.41 90.69
N VAL A 173 97.01 -35.72 90.38
CA VAL A 173 96.05 -36.35 89.48
C VAL A 173 94.66 -36.50 90.12
N LEU A 174 94.60 -36.80 91.42
CA LEU A 174 93.34 -37.08 92.12
C LEU A 174 92.45 -35.83 92.29
N SER A 175 93.04 -34.66 92.53
CA SER A 175 92.29 -33.41 92.73
C SER A 175 91.63 -32.88 91.45
N LEU A 176 92.19 -33.16 90.26
CA LEU A 176 91.62 -32.75 88.97
C LEU A 176 90.29 -33.45 88.65
N ILE A 177 90.11 -34.71 89.06
CA ILE A 177 88.92 -35.51 88.72
C ILE A 177 87.67 -34.96 89.41
N PHE A 178 87.78 -34.51 90.66
CA PHE A 178 86.63 -34.12 91.48
C PHE A 178 85.96 -32.81 91.00
N GLY A 179 86.75 -31.87 90.45
CA GLY A 179 86.24 -30.56 90.00
C GLY A 179 85.30 -30.63 88.78
N ILE A 180 85.49 -31.61 87.90
CA ILE A 180 84.73 -31.73 86.63
C ILE A 180 83.25 -32.08 86.89
N LEU A 181 82.98 -32.91 87.91
CA LEU A 181 81.66 -33.49 88.16
C LEU A 181 80.61 -32.44 88.57
N ILE A 182 81.03 -31.45 89.35
CA ILE A 182 80.14 -30.41 89.90
C ILE A 182 79.66 -29.48 88.79
N LEU A 183 80.57 -29.02 87.92
CA LEU A 183 80.28 -28.00 86.92
C LEU A 183 79.27 -28.47 85.85
N GLY A 184 79.37 -29.74 85.42
CA GLY A 184 78.48 -30.31 84.39
C GLY A 184 77.00 -30.36 84.81
N THR A 185 76.73 -30.53 86.11
CA THR A 185 75.35 -30.71 86.62
C THR A 185 74.54 -29.40 86.57
N ALA A 186 75.19 -28.26 86.84
CA ALA A 186 74.52 -26.95 86.85
C ALA A 186 74.04 -26.52 85.45
N LEU A 187 74.84 -26.76 84.41
CA LEU A 187 74.56 -26.34 83.04
C LEU A 187 73.32 -27.01 82.44
N TRP A 188 73.02 -28.26 82.83
CA TRP A 188 71.88 -29.01 82.31
C TRP A 188 70.52 -28.39 82.68
N ILE A 189 70.40 -27.85 83.90
CA ILE A 189 69.14 -27.30 84.43
C ILE A 189 68.74 -26.03 83.68
N ALA A 190 69.71 -25.13 83.40
CA ALA A 190 69.46 -23.89 82.68
C ALA A 190 68.96 -24.15 81.24
N PHE A 191 69.65 -25.03 80.51
CA PHE A 191 69.34 -25.33 79.11
C PHE A 191 67.92 -25.90 78.92
N LYS A 192 67.45 -26.70 79.90
CA LYS A 192 66.13 -27.31 79.89
C LYS A 192 64.98 -26.29 80.02
N LYS A 193 65.16 -25.23 80.80
CA LYS A 193 64.12 -24.21 81.01
C LYS A 193 64.02 -23.20 79.86
N ALA A 194 65.17 -22.79 79.30
CA ALA A 194 65.21 -21.80 78.24
C ALA A 194 64.78 -22.36 76.87
N VAL A 195 65.38 -23.47 76.42
CA VAL A 195 65.27 -23.93 75.02
C VAL A 195 64.26 -25.06 74.85
N ILE A 196 64.31 -26.08 75.72
CA ILE A 196 63.67 -27.37 75.47
C ILE A 196 62.13 -27.32 75.55
N ASN A 197 61.56 -26.47 76.42
CA ASN A 197 60.11 -26.41 76.62
C ASN A 197 59.37 -25.61 75.52
N PRO A 198 59.77 -24.36 75.18
CA PRO A 198 59.09 -23.57 74.14
C PRO A 198 59.03 -24.28 72.77
N VAL A 199 60.12 -24.94 72.36
CA VAL A 199 60.19 -25.70 71.10
C VAL A 199 59.16 -26.85 71.05
N LYS A 200 58.81 -27.45 72.20
CA LYS A 200 57.79 -28.52 72.31
C LYS A 200 56.35 -27.98 72.29
N GLU A 201 56.14 -26.67 72.31
CA GLU A 201 54.82 -26.05 72.08
C GLU A 201 54.66 -25.70 70.59
N LEU A 202 55.69 -25.09 69.97
CA LEU A 202 55.74 -24.89 68.51
C LEU A 202 55.60 -26.21 67.74
N GLN A 203 56.23 -27.29 68.20
CA GLN A 203 56.05 -28.63 67.61
C GLN A 203 54.59 -29.09 67.62
N ARG A 204 53.83 -28.81 68.70
CA ARG A 204 52.42 -29.19 68.82
C ARG A 204 51.53 -28.32 67.92
N ALA A 205 51.81 -27.02 67.83
CA ALA A 205 51.16 -26.12 66.90
C ALA A 205 51.35 -26.56 65.43
N ALA A 206 52.58 -26.90 65.04
CA ALA A 206 52.90 -27.41 63.71
C ALA A 206 52.21 -28.75 63.41
N HIS A 207 52.03 -29.62 64.41
CA HIS A 207 51.32 -30.88 64.24
C HIS A 207 49.80 -30.69 64.04
N SER A 208 49.17 -29.77 64.78
CA SER A 208 47.75 -29.42 64.58
C SER A 208 47.50 -28.74 63.22
N LEU A 209 48.39 -27.84 62.81
CA LEU A 209 48.37 -27.21 61.49
C LEU A 209 48.47 -28.26 60.36
N ALA A 210 49.37 -29.23 60.48
CA ALA A 210 49.49 -30.35 59.55
C ALA A 210 48.27 -31.31 59.56
N GLY A 211 47.46 -31.28 60.62
CA GLY A 211 46.20 -32.02 60.74
C GLY A 211 44.96 -31.31 60.20
N GLY A 212 45.08 -30.07 59.72
CA GLY A 212 43.96 -29.30 59.17
C GLY A 212 43.03 -28.64 60.21
N ASP A 213 43.39 -28.65 61.49
CA ASP A 213 42.65 -27.88 62.50
C ASP A 213 43.24 -26.47 62.62
N PHE A 214 42.51 -25.47 62.14
CA PHE A 214 42.86 -24.05 62.22
C PHE A 214 42.23 -23.32 63.43
N SER A 215 41.60 -24.04 64.37
CA SER A 215 40.84 -23.44 65.47
C SER A 215 41.62 -23.22 66.78
N PHE A 216 42.86 -23.71 66.87
CA PHE A 216 43.70 -23.61 68.08
C PHE A 216 44.42 -22.26 68.24
N LYS A 217 45.01 -22.02 69.42
CA LYS A 217 45.84 -20.84 69.74
C LYS A 217 47.08 -21.26 70.53
N THR A 218 48.23 -20.66 70.22
CA THR A 218 49.46 -20.75 71.04
C THR A 218 49.54 -19.59 72.05
N ASN A 219 50.39 -19.73 73.07
CA ASN A 219 50.57 -18.71 74.12
C ASN A 219 52.01 -18.71 74.67
N ILE A 220 52.99 -18.75 73.76
CA ILE A 220 54.41 -18.71 74.11
C ILE A 220 54.81 -17.26 74.39
N ARG A 221 55.41 -16.99 75.55
CA ARG A 221 55.94 -15.66 75.89
C ARG A 221 57.45 -15.72 76.07
N SER A 222 58.18 -15.47 74.98
CA SER A 222 59.62 -15.25 74.99
C SER A 222 59.97 -13.91 74.33
N ARG A 223 61.23 -13.47 74.46
CA ARG A 223 61.79 -12.27 73.81
C ARG A 223 63.00 -12.60 72.92
N ASP A 224 63.19 -13.88 72.62
CA ASP A 224 64.20 -14.43 71.74
C ASP A 224 63.56 -14.87 70.40
N GLU A 225 64.35 -15.53 69.55
CA GLU A 225 63.93 -16.04 68.24
C GLU A 225 62.75 -17.04 68.34
N ILE A 226 62.56 -17.69 69.50
CA ILE A 226 61.44 -18.61 69.73
C ILE A 226 60.13 -17.85 70.00
N GLY A 227 60.22 -16.60 70.49
CA GLY A 227 59.09 -15.67 70.57
C GLY A 227 58.64 -15.22 69.18
N MET A 228 59.58 -14.75 68.35
CA MET A 228 59.27 -14.33 66.97
C MET A 228 58.63 -15.47 66.15
N LEU A 229 59.18 -16.68 66.25
CA LEU A 229 58.67 -17.85 65.55
C LEU A 229 57.25 -18.30 66.00
N ASN A 230 56.78 -17.89 67.18
CA ASN A 230 55.39 -18.09 67.60
C ASN A 230 54.43 -17.15 66.86
N ASP A 231 54.85 -15.91 66.65
CA ASP A 231 54.01 -14.85 66.11
C ASP A 231 53.92 -14.98 64.57
N ASP A 232 55.05 -15.27 63.90
CA ASP A 232 55.08 -15.66 62.47
C ASP A 232 54.15 -16.86 62.18
N MET A 233 54.19 -17.88 63.04
CA MET A 233 53.33 -19.06 62.95
C MET A 233 51.85 -18.74 63.14
N SER A 234 51.53 -17.78 64.02
CA SER A 234 50.16 -17.34 64.29
C SER A 234 49.57 -16.54 63.13
N ASP A 235 50.37 -15.71 62.46
CA ASP A 235 49.92 -14.95 61.28
C ASP A 235 49.87 -15.81 60.01
N ALA A 236 50.74 -16.83 59.88
CA ALA A 236 50.59 -17.87 58.85
C ALA A 236 49.24 -18.60 58.96
N ILE A 237 48.81 -18.96 60.18
CA ILE A 237 47.51 -19.60 60.44
C ILE A 237 46.34 -18.69 60.00
N LYS A 238 46.37 -17.39 60.33
CA LYS A 238 45.36 -16.41 59.88
C LYS A 238 45.35 -16.26 58.35
N GLY A 239 46.53 -16.19 57.74
CA GLY A 239 46.70 -16.06 56.29
C GLY A 239 46.08 -17.23 55.53
N ILE A 240 46.39 -18.46 55.95
CA ILE A 240 45.84 -19.68 55.36
C ILE A 240 44.32 -19.75 55.56
N GLY A 241 43.80 -19.43 56.74
CA GLY A 241 42.35 -19.38 57.00
C GLY A 241 41.61 -18.42 56.06
N ASN A 242 42.13 -17.21 55.87
CA ASN A 242 41.57 -16.22 54.94
C ASN A 242 41.63 -16.69 53.47
N ILE A 243 42.70 -17.40 53.07
CA ILE A 243 42.82 -17.98 51.73
C ILE A 243 41.79 -19.09 51.53
N LEU A 244 41.64 -20.03 52.46
CA LEU A 244 40.68 -21.13 52.37
C LEU A 244 39.23 -20.62 52.32
N GLN A 245 38.88 -19.60 53.12
CA GLN A 245 37.55 -18.96 53.04
C GLN A 245 37.32 -18.28 51.68
N ARG A 246 38.33 -17.61 51.11
CA ARG A 246 38.24 -17.03 49.76
C ARG A 246 38.05 -18.11 48.68
N ILE A 247 38.78 -19.22 48.75
CA ILE A 247 38.62 -20.34 47.81
C ILE A 247 37.21 -20.93 47.94
N GLY A 248 36.66 -21.09 49.15
CA GLY A 248 35.28 -21.54 49.36
C GLY A 248 34.20 -20.55 48.92
N ALA A 249 34.49 -19.25 48.87
CA ALA A 249 33.62 -18.24 48.25
C ALA A 249 33.71 -18.29 46.72
N VAL A 250 34.89 -18.56 46.15
CA VAL A 250 35.09 -18.73 44.70
C VAL A 250 34.43 -20.02 44.20
N ALA A 251 34.61 -21.17 44.87
CA ALA A 251 34.01 -22.45 44.46
C ALA A 251 32.48 -22.38 44.38
N ARG A 252 31.82 -21.77 45.39
CA ARG A 252 30.37 -21.52 45.36
C ARG A 252 29.97 -20.59 44.22
N ARG A 253 30.74 -19.53 43.95
CA ARG A 253 30.49 -18.62 42.82
C ARG A 253 30.62 -19.33 41.47
N VAL A 254 31.63 -20.20 41.29
CA VAL A 254 31.80 -21.04 40.09
C VAL A 254 30.61 -21.98 39.92
N LYS A 255 30.11 -22.61 41.00
CA LYS A 255 28.93 -23.48 40.95
C LYS A 255 27.67 -22.71 40.50
N THR A 256 27.39 -21.55 41.10
CA THR A 256 26.23 -20.71 40.72
C THR A 256 26.34 -20.20 39.28
N VAL A 257 27.51 -19.69 38.87
CA VAL A 257 27.74 -19.22 37.49
C VAL A 257 27.58 -20.37 36.50
N SER A 258 28.11 -21.56 36.80
CA SER A 258 28.03 -22.70 35.86
C SER A 258 26.60 -23.18 35.65
N ILE A 259 25.74 -23.19 36.68
CA ILE A 259 24.31 -23.48 36.55
C ILE A 259 23.59 -22.41 35.72
N ALA A 260 23.93 -21.12 35.92
CA ALA A 260 23.36 -20.03 35.14
C ALA A 260 23.74 -20.13 33.65
N VAL A 261 25.03 -20.34 33.34
CA VAL A 261 25.48 -20.49 31.95
C VAL A 261 24.97 -21.80 31.34
N GLU A 262 24.75 -22.87 32.10
CA GLU A 262 24.09 -24.09 31.60
C GLU A 262 22.64 -23.80 31.17
N LYS A 263 21.88 -23.04 31.95
CA LYS A 263 20.51 -22.61 31.61
C LYS A 263 20.47 -21.76 30.35
N GLU A 264 21.35 -20.77 30.23
CA GLU A 264 21.41 -19.91 29.04
C GLU A 264 21.96 -20.67 27.82
N SER A 265 22.93 -21.57 28.00
CA SER A 265 23.43 -22.47 26.94
C SER A 265 22.33 -23.39 26.40
N LYS A 266 21.38 -23.81 27.26
CA LYS A 266 20.23 -24.59 26.81
C LYS A 266 19.29 -23.73 25.94
N LYS A 267 18.95 -22.51 26.38
CA LYS A 267 18.16 -21.57 25.58
C LYS A 267 18.79 -21.28 24.21
N VAL A 268 20.12 -21.16 24.13
CA VAL A 268 20.82 -20.98 22.84
C VAL A 268 20.59 -22.19 21.92
N ALA A 269 20.71 -23.41 22.44
CA ALA A 269 20.46 -24.62 21.65
C ALA A 269 18.99 -24.75 21.20
N GLU A 270 18.02 -24.35 22.03
CA GLU A 270 16.59 -24.32 21.66
C GLU A 270 16.29 -23.19 20.66
N GLY A 271 16.88 -22.00 20.84
CA GLY A 271 16.74 -20.85 19.93
C GLY A 271 17.29 -21.12 18.53
N THR A 272 18.40 -21.85 18.40
CA THR A 272 18.96 -22.22 17.08
C THR A 272 18.04 -23.09 16.22
N GLN A 273 17.06 -23.80 16.82
CA GLN A 273 16.04 -24.49 16.03
C GLN A 273 15.06 -23.47 15.42
N LEU A 274 14.57 -22.52 16.22
CA LEU A 274 13.68 -21.45 15.75
C LEU A 274 14.37 -20.54 14.72
N GLU A 275 15.68 -20.27 14.84
CA GLU A 275 16.47 -19.58 13.81
C GLU A 275 16.47 -20.35 12.48
N THR A 276 16.52 -21.69 12.53
CA THR A 276 16.53 -22.54 11.33
C THR A 276 15.14 -22.53 10.65
N GLU A 277 14.08 -22.71 11.43
CA GLU A 277 12.70 -22.65 10.95
C GLU A 277 12.35 -21.25 10.38
N ALA A 278 12.88 -20.18 10.98
CA ALA A 278 12.76 -18.82 10.44
C ALA A 278 13.53 -18.63 9.12
N ILE A 279 14.72 -19.25 8.97
CA ILE A 279 15.51 -19.20 7.73
C ILE A 279 14.78 -19.90 6.57
N ASP A 280 14.22 -21.09 6.79
CA ASP A 280 13.49 -21.81 5.74
C ASP A 280 12.16 -21.11 5.36
N ASN A 281 11.49 -20.47 6.33
CA ASN A 281 10.35 -19.59 6.06
C ASN A 281 10.74 -18.34 5.24
N MET A 282 11.89 -17.73 5.51
CA MET A 282 12.39 -16.60 4.70
C MET A 282 12.77 -17.02 3.27
N LEU A 283 13.25 -18.25 3.06
CA LEU A 283 13.48 -18.80 1.72
C LEU A 283 12.15 -19.01 0.96
N SER A 284 11.13 -19.58 1.62
CA SER A 284 9.81 -19.75 1.01
C SER A 284 9.16 -18.40 0.65
N GLY A 285 9.27 -17.41 1.54
CA GLY A 285 8.75 -16.06 1.30
C GLY A 285 9.46 -15.30 0.17
N ILE A 286 10.78 -15.49 -0.02
CA ILE A 286 11.50 -14.84 -1.13
C ILE A 286 11.27 -15.56 -2.47
N GLU A 287 10.99 -16.87 -2.48
CA GLU A 287 10.51 -17.58 -3.67
C GLU A 287 9.12 -17.07 -4.12
N GLU A 288 8.18 -16.91 -3.18
CA GLU A 288 6.87 -16.32 -3.48
C GLU A 288 6.97 -14.86 -3.94
N PHE A 289 7.79 -14.04 -3.29
CA PHE A 289 8.06 -12.67 -3.73
C PHE A 289 8.59 -12.62 -5.17
N ASN A 290 9.53 -13.51 -5.54
CA ASN A 290 10.04 -13.58 -6.91
C ASN A 290 8.94 -13.97 -7.92
N ARG A 291 7.98 -14.83 -7.55
CA ARG A 291 6.81 -15.15 -8.39
C ARG A 291 5.94 -13.91 -8.59
N SER A 292 5.61 -13.18 -7.54
CA SER A 292 4.83 -11.94 -7.64
C SER A 292 5.52 -10.85 -8.47
N VAL A 293 6.85 -10.70 -8.37
CA VAL A 293 7.62 -9.76 -9.22
C VAL A 293 7.52 -10.12 -10.71
N LEU A 294 7.47 -11.41 -11.06
CA LEU A 294 7.27 -11.85 -12.45
C LEU A 294 5.83 -11.61 -12.92
N GLU A 295 4.83 -11.86 -12.07
CA GLU A 295 3.42 -11.63 -12.38
C GLU A 295 3.10 -10.13 -12.57
N ILE A 296 3.67 -9.25 -11.74
CA ILE A 296 3.54 -7.79 -11.92
C ILE A 296 4.23 -7.35 -13.22
N ALA A 297 5.37 -7.95 -13.60
CA ALA A 297 6.04 -7.63 -14.86
C ALA A 297 5.19 -7.99 -16.10
N ASP A 298 4.49 -9.13 -16.08
CA ASP A 298 3.58 -9.54 -17.16
C ASP A 298 2.36 -8.60 -17.25
N ASN A 299 1.77 -8.24 -16.10
CA ASN A 299 0.69 -7.25 -16.02
C ASN A 299 1.13 -5.86 -16.57
N VAL A 300 2.36 -5.42 -16.29
CA VAL A 300 2.92 -4.17 -16.83
C VAL A 300 3.13 -4.23 -18.35
N ALA A 301 3.54 -5.38 -18.89
CA ALA A 301 3.63 -5.58 -20.34
C ALA A 301 2.25 -5.53 -21.01
N GLY A 302 1.24 -6.20 -20.43
CA GLY A 302 -0.14 -6.14 -20.89
C GLY A 302 -0.72 -4.72 -20.84
N LEU A 303 -0.43 -3.97 -19.77
CA LEU A 303 -0.84 -2.56 -19.63
C LEU A 303 -0.19 -1.68 -20.70
N SER A 304 1.06 -1.95 -21.11
CA SER A 304 1.73 -1.23 -22.21
C SER A 304 1.02 -1.43 -23.55
N VAL A 305 0.68 -2.66 -23.91
CA VAL A 305 -0.07 -2.95 -25.15
C VAL A 305 -1.47 -2.30 -25.11
N SER A 306 -2.14 -2.35 -23.96
CA SER A 306 -3.43 -1.67 -23.78
C SER A 306 -3.32 -0.15 -23.87
N SER A 307 -2.20 0.44 -23.43
CA SER A 307 -1.91 1.87 -23.53
C SER A 307 -1.77 2.30 -25.00
N GLU A 308 -0.96 1.59 -25.78
CA GLU A 308 -0.77 1.83 -27.22
C GLU A 308 -2.07 1.69 -28.02
N GLN A 309 -2.86 0.65 -27.75
CA GLN A 309 -4.17 0.47 -28.39
C GLN A 309 -5.16 1.59 -28.03
N THR A 310 -5.08 2.13 -26.81
CA THR A 310 -5.92 3.26 -26.38
C THR A 310 -5.54 4.54 -27.13
N ALA A 311 -4.25 4.85 -27.30
CA ALA A 311 -3.79 6.00 -28.09
C ALA A 311 -4.32 5.93 -29.54
N ALA A 312 -4.16 4.79 -30.21
CA ALA A 312 -4.62 4.61 -31.59
C ALA A 312 -6.15 4.82 -31.73
N SER A 313 -6.93 4.31 -30.76
CA SER A 313 -8.39 4.47 -30.71
C SER A 313 -8.82 5.92 -30.49
N VAL A 314 -8.03 6.71 -29.74
CA VAL A 314 -8.28 8.13 -29.49
C VAL A 314 -7.95 9.00 -30.71
N ASP A 315 -6.87 8.70 -31.43
CA ASP A 315 -6.50 9.40 -32.67
C ASP A 315 -7.51 9.15 -33.80
N GLU A 316 -8.01 7.90 -33.93
CA GLU A 316 -9.14 7.58 -34.81
C GLU A 316 -10.40 8.37 -34.41
N THR A 317 -10.72 8.40 -33.11
CA THR A 317 -11.85 9.20 -32.58
C THR A 317 -11.70 10.70 -32.88
N SER A 318 -10.48 11.24 -32.83
CA SER A 318 -10.21 12.65 -33.17
C SER A 318 -10.43 12.93 -34.65
N THR A 319 -10.00 12.02 -35.54
CA THR A 319 -10.21 12.15 -36.99
C THR A 319 -11.70 12.08 -37.34
N ASN A 320 -12.42 11.13 -36.73
CA ASN A 320 -13.88 11.01 -36.88
C ASN A 320 -14.61 12.27 -36.39
N ALA A 321 -14.14 12.91 -35.31
CA ALA A 321 -14.72 14.16 -34.82
C ALA A 321 -14.51 15.34 -35.78
N GLU A 322 -13.38 15.41 -36.49
CA GLU A 322 -13.14 16.42 -37.53
C GLU A 322 -14.07 16.20 -38.74
N GLU A 323 -14.25 14.96 -39.19
CA GLU A 323 -15.17 14.64 -40.29
C GLU A 323 -16.63 14.93 -39.91
N ILE A 324 -17.10 14.51 -38.72
CA ILE A 324 -18.44 14.83 -38.23
C ILE A 324 -18.63 16.35 -38.16
N THR A 325 -17.63 17.12 -37.72
CA THR A 325 -17.69 18.59 -37.69
C THR A 325 -17.88 19.18 -39.09
N LYS A 326 -17.16 18.69 -40.10
CA LYS A 326 -17.35 19.09 -41.51
C LYS A 326 -18.75 18.75 -42.01
N ASN A 327 -19.19 17.51 -41.83
CA ASN A 327 -20.50 17.04 -42.28
C ASN A 327 -21.66 17.81 -41.61
N THR A 328 -21.46 18.26 -40.36
CA THR A 328 -22.41 19.10 -39.61
C THR A 328 -22.51 20.53 -40.18
N VAL A 329 -21.43 21.08 -40.75
CA VAL A 329 -21.45 22.38 -41.47
C VAL A 329 -22.17 22.24 -42.82
N GLU A 330 -21.90 21.16 -43.55
CA GLU A 330 -22.59 20.87 -44.83
C GLU A 330 -24.09 20.66 -44.62
N LEU A 331 -24.48 19.90 -43.59
CA LEU A 331 -25.88 19.73 -43.18
C LEU A 331 -26.55 21.05 -42.79
N SER A 332 -25.84 21.93 -42.06
CA SER A 332 -26.37 23.27 -41.70
C SER A 332 -26.74 24.08 -42.94
N SER A 333 -25.89 24.05 -43.98
CA SER A 333 -26.12 24.73 -45.26
C SER A 333 -27.30 24.13 -46.04
N ALA A 334 -27.41 22.79 -46.06
CA ALA A 334 -28.53 22.09 -46.68
C ALA A 334 -29.87 22.41 -46.00
N VAL A 335 -29.90 22.52 -44.66
CA VAL A 335 -31.10 22.90 -43.90
C VAL A 335 -31.53 24.34 -44.21
N GLU A 336 -30.61 25.30 -44.26
CA GLU A 336 -30.94 26.70 -44.62
C GLU A 336 -31.52 26.79 -46.04
N THR A 337 -30.90 26.09 -47.00
CA THR A 337 -31.36 26.02 -48.39
C THR A 337 -32.74 25.35 -48.50
N THR A 338 -32.99 24.33 -47.68
CA THR A 338 -34.29 23.67 -47.60
C THR A 338 -35.35 24.60 -47.00
N SER A 339 -34.99 25.40 -45.98
CA SER A 339 -35.89 26.38 -45.37
C SER A 339 -36.37 27.44 -46.36
N SER A 340 -35.46 28.05 -47.13
CA SER A 340 -35.84 29.04 -48.15
C SER A 340 -36.73 28.43 -49.26
N SER A 341 -36.47 27.18 -49.64
CA SER A 341 -37.31 26.44 -50.60
C SER A 341 -38.74 26.18 -50.07
N ILE A 342 -38.90 25.99 -48.75
CA ILE A 342 -40.21 25.83 -48.11
C ILE A 342 -40.95 27.17 -48.01
N GLU A 343 -40.24 28.27 -47.76
CA GLU A 343 -40.83 29.63 -47.77
C GLU A 343 -41.33 30.02 -49.17
N GLU A 344 -40.55 29.75 -50.21
CA GLU A 344 -40.95 29.94 -51.61
C GLU A 344 -42.16 29.06 -51.96
N MET A 345 -42.14 27.77 -51.57
CA MET A 345 -43.28 26.87 -51.76
C MET A 345 -44.54 27.38 -51.04
N SER A 346 -44.40 27.92 -49.82
CA SER A 346 -45.49 28.55 -49.07
C SER A 346 -46.03 29.82 -49.73
N ALA A 347 -45.19 30.61 -50.40
CA ALA A 347 -45.64 31.72 -51.25
C ALA A 347 -46.43 31.21 -52.48
N ASN A 348 -45.90 30.23 -53.20
CA ASN A 348 -46.52 29.65 -54.39
C ASN A 348 -47.88 28.99 -54.08
N ILE A 349 -48.01 28.27 -52.96
CA ILE A 349 -49.28 27.69 -52.49
C ILE A 349 -50.35 28.77 -52.23
N ARG A 350 -49.96 29.92 -51.63
CA ARG A 350 -50.87 31.06 -51.43
C ARG A 350 -51.28 31.71 -52.74
N GLU A 351 -50.37 31.81 -53.71
CA GLU A 351 -50.70 32.33 -55.05
C GLU A 351 -51.65 31.39 -55.81
N ILE A 352 -51.46 30.07 -55.70
CA ILE A 352 -52.37 29.06 -56.26
C ILE A 352 -53.76 29.16 -55.62
N ALA A 353 -53.86 29.37 -54.31
CA ALA A 353 -55.14 29.57 -53.64
C ALA A 353 -55.92 30.77 -54.23
N LEU A 354 -55.27 31.94 -54.33
CA LEU A 354 -55.85 33.15 -54.91
C LEU A 354 -56.26 32.97 -56.39
N LYS A 355 -55.42 32.29 -57.19
CA LYS A 355 -55.74 31.95 -58.59
C LYS A 355 -56.93 30.99 -58.71
N THR A 356 -57.09 30.06 -57.75
CA THR A 356 -58.20 29.10 -57.71
C THR A 356 -59.52 29.79 -57.38
N GLU A 357 -59.50 30.76 -56.46
CA GLU A 357 -60.66 31.60 -56.13
C GLU A 357 -61.07 32.48 -57.33
N GLY A 358 -60.11 33.15 -57.98
CA GLY A 358 -60.37 33.92 -59.21
C GLY A 358 -60.93 33.07 -60.35
N LEU A 359 -60.42 31.86 -60.55
CA LEU A 359 -60.93 30.92 -61.55
C LEU A 359 -62.36 30.45 -61.25
N SER A 360 -62.76 30.42 -59.98
CA SER A 360 -64.15 30.16 -59.57
C SER A 360 -65.09 31.29 -59.98
N SER A 361 -64.71 32.56 -59.77
CA SER A 361 -65.49 33.71 -60.25
C SER A 361 -65.66 33.65 -61.77
N SER A 362 -64.55 33.44 -62.51
CA SER A 362 -64.58 33.36 -63.98
C SER A 362 -65.45 32.21 -64.50
N ALA A 363 -65.52 31.07 -63.79
CA ALA A 363 -66.40 29.96 -64.16
C ALA A 363 -67.89 30.29 -63.94
N GLU A 364 -68.24 30.98 -62.85
CA GLU A 364 -69.62 31.38 -62.54
C GLU A 364 -70.11 32.53 -63.43
N GLU A 365 -69.23 33.49 -63.77
CA GLU A 365 -69.46 34.50 -64.81
C GLU A 365 -69.69 33.85 -66.19
N THR A 366 -68.88 32.85 -66.55
CA THR A 366 -69.01 32.13 -67.83
C THR A 366 -70.31 31.33 -67.89
N LEU A 367 -70.71 30.64 -66.82
CA LEU A 367 -72.00 29.96 -66.73
C LEU A 367 -73.18 30.93 -66.89
N SER A 368 -73.12 32.09 -66.23
CA SER A 368 -74.15 33.13 -66.33
C SER A 368 -74.32 33.64 -67.77
N ALA A 369 -73.22 33.90 -68.47
CA ALA A 369 -73.25 34.28 -69.88
C ALA A 369 -73.80 33.17 -70.80
N ILE A 370 -73.58 31.90 -70.46
CA ILE A 370 -74.14 30.75 -71.20
C ILE A 370 -75.66 30.67 -71.03
N GLU A 371 -76.21 31.00 -69.87
CA GLU A 371 -77.67 31.07 -69.65
C GLU A 371 -78.34 32.20 -70.45
N GLU A 372 -77.67 33.36 -70.58
CA GLU A 372 -78.12 34.46 -71.43
C GLU A 372 -78.10 34.06 -72.92
N ILE A 373 -77.01 33.46 -73.40
CA ILE A 373 -76.90 32.95 -74.78
C ILE A 373 -77.97 31.86 -75.06
N ASN A 374 -78.20 30.94 -74.13
CA ASN A 374 -79.26 29.92 -74.22
C ASN A 374 -80.68 30.52 -74.27
N SER A 375 -80.87 31.73 -73.73
CA SER A 375 -82.13 32.45 -73.80
C SER A 375 -82.27 33.16 -75.16
N SER A 376 -81.21 33.84 -75.62
CA SER A 376 -81.17 34.49 -76.93
C SER A 376 -81.34 33.52 -78.10
N VAL A 377 -80.73 32.32 -78.05
CA VAL A 377 -80.86 31.31 -79.11
C VAL A 377 -82.30 30.80 -79.26
N LYS A 378 -83.07 30.70 -78.16
CA LYS A 378 -84.51 30.36 -78.20
C LYS A 378 -85.35 31.50 -78.78
N GLU A 379 -84.98 32.75 -78.51
CA GLU A 379 -85.64 33.91 -79.11
C GLU A 379 -85.40 33.93 -80.64
N ILE A 380 -84.17 33.65 -81.09
CA ILE A 380 -83.83 33.53 -82.52
C ILE A 380 -84.60 32.37 -83.18
N GLU A 381 -84.72 31.21 -82.51
CA GLU A 381 -85.56 30.08 -82.98
C GLU A 381 -87.04 30.48 -83.13
N SER A 382 -87.59 31.23 -82.18
CA SER A 382 -88.97 31.75 -82.24
C SER A 382 -89.15 32.75 -83.39
N ASN A 383 -88.22 33.70 -83.53
CA ASN A 383 -88.24 34.72 -84.57
C ASN A 383 -88.08 34.11 -85.98
N ALA A 384 -87.30 33.04 -86.12
CA ALA A 384 -87.19 32.27 -87.35
C ALA A 384 -88.52 31.60 -87.72
N ARG A 385 -89.17 30.90 -86.77
CA ARG A 385 -90.48 30.27 -86.97
C ARG A 385 -91.57 31.26 -87.38
N GLU A 386 -91.62 32.42 -86.74
CA GLU A 386 -92.57 33.47 -87.12
C GLU A 386 -92.26 34.06 -88.50
N SER A 387 -90.99 34.26 -88.84
CA SER A 387 -90.55 34.73 -90.16
C SER A 387 -90.88 33.73 -91.28
N ALA A 388 -90.74 32.43 -91.02
CA ALA A 388 -91.14 31.35 -91.94
C ALA A 388 -92.65 31.41 -92.20
N LYS A 389 -93.46 31.41 -91.13
CA LYS A 389 -94.93 31.44 -91.17
C LYS A 389 -95.48 32.71 -91.85
N LEU A 390 -94.86 33.86 -91.61
CA LEU A 390 -95.21 35.12 -92.29
C LEU A 390 -94.88 35.04 -93.79
N SER A 391 -93.75 34.43 -94.16
CA SER A 391 -93.34 34.24 -95.55
C SER A 391 -94.23 33.24 -96.29
N GLU A 392 -94.64 32.15 -95.65
CA GLU A 392 -95.65 31.24 -96.20
C GLU A 392 -96.99 31.96 -96.48
N LYS A 393 -97.43 32.81 -95.55
CA LYS A 393 -98.64 33.62 -95.74
C LYS A 393 -98.49 34.60 -96.90
N VAL A 394 -97.40 35.37 -96.97
CA VAL A 394 -97.13 36.30 -98.08
C VAL A 394 -97.07 35.57 -99.42
N THR A 395 -96.49 34.37 -99.44
CA THR A 395 -96.46 33.48 -100.62
C THR A 395 -97.88 33.06 -101.03
N ALA A 396 -98.74 32.67 -100.09
CA ALA A 396 -100.12 32.30 -100.36
C ALA A 396 -100.98 33.48 -100.85
N ASP A 397 -100.95 34.61 -100.14
CA ASP A 397 -101.72 35.82 -100.47
C ASP A 397 -101.32 36.38 -101.85
N ALA A 398 -100.02 36.42 -102.15
CA ALA A 398 -99.51 36.89 -103.44
C ALA A 398 -99.79 35.89 -104.58
N SER A 399 -99.58 34.58 -104.36
CA SER A 399 -99.73 33.56 -105.41
C SER A 399 -101.17 33.18 -105.71
N GLY A 400 -102.07 33.32 -104.74
CA GLY A 400 -103.52 33.19 -104.92
C GLY A 400 -104.11 34.52 -105.37
N PHE A 401 -104.56 35.29 -104.39
CA PHE A 401 -105.37 36.50 -104.60
C PHE A 401 -104.67 37.56 -105.48
N GLY A 402 -103.39 37.85 -105.24
CA GLY A 402 -102.63 38.84 -105.99
C GLY A 402 -102.50 38.49 -107.48
N MET A 403 -101.93 37.33 -107.79
CA MET A 403 -101.73 36.85 -109.16
C MET A 403 -103.05 36.63 -109.91
N GLU A 404 -104.09 36.10 -109.25
CA GLU A 404 -105.42 35.95 -109.86
C GLU A 404 -106.03 37.30 -110.24
N SER A 405 -105.93 38.31 -109.36
CA SER A 405 -106.44 39.65 -109.61
C SER A 405 -105.74 40.32 -110.80
N VAL A 406 -104.42 40.20 -110.91
CA VAL A 406 -103.66 40.76 -112.04
C VAL A 406 -103.94 40.01 -113.34
N ASN A 407 -104.12 38.69 -113.31
CA ASN A 407 -104.55 37.92 -114.49
C ASN A 407 -105.91 38.39 -115.02
N LYS A 408 -106.90 38.60 -114.15
CA LYS A 408 -108.22 39.12 -114.52
C LYS A 408 -108.15 40.52 -115.15
N THR A 409 -107.20 41.35 -114.72
CA THR A 409 -106.92 42.66 -115.32
C THR A 409 -106.24 42.54 -116.69
N GLU A 410 -105.27 41.63 -116.86
CA GLU A 410 -104.63 41.36 -118.17
C GLU A 410 -105.66 40.87 -119.21
N GLU A 411 -106.55 39.94 -118.84
CA GLU A 411 -107.70 39.56 -119.67
C GLU A 411 -108.67 40.72 -119.92
N GLY A 412 -108.89 41.56 -118.90
CA GLY A 412 -109.77 42.73 -118.97
C GLY A 412 -109.28 43.71 -120.04
N MET A 413 -107.99 44.02 -120.03
CA MET A 413 -107.36 44.89 -121.03
C MET A 413 -107.45 44.29 -122.44
N GLU A 414 -107.25 42.98 -122.62
CA GLU A 414 -107.36 42.36 -123.97
C GLU A 414 -108.81 42.35 -124.49
N ARG A 415 -109.80 42.19 -123.60
CA ARG A 415 -111.23 42.38 -123.94
C ARG A 415 -111.54 43.83 -124.33
N ILE A 416 -111.02 44.81 -123.61
CA ILE A 416 -111.18 46.23 -123.95
C ILE A 416 -110.48 46.54 -125.28
N LYS A 417 -109.25 46.04 -125.49
CA LYS A 417 -108.47 46.19 -126.72
C LYS A 417 -109.25 45.73 -127.95
N THR A 418 -109.76 44.50 -127.88
CA THR A 418 -110.62 43.91 -128.92
C THR A 418 -111.87 44.75 -129.19
N THR A 419 -112.44 45.37 -128.15
CA THR A 419 -113.63 46.20 -128.25
C THR A 419 -113.33 47.55 -128.90
N VAL A 420 -112.27 48.24 -128.47
CA VAL A 420 -111.80 49.51 -129.07
C VAL A 420 -111.44 49.33 -130.55
N GLN A 421 -110.74 48.24 -130.90
CA GLN A 421 -110.43 47.91 -132.30
C GLN A 421 -111.69 47.72 -133.16
N LYS A 422 -112.70 46.98 -132.67
CA LYS A 422 -113.98 46.81 -133.38
C LYS A 422 -114.74 48.12 -133.51
N THR A 423 -114.74 48.97 -132.48
CA THR A 423 -115.37 50.30 -132.53
C THR A 423 -114.67 51.20 -133.57
N ALA A 424 -113.34 51.19 -133.62
CA ALA A 424 -112.59 51.89 -134.67
C ALA A 424 -112.91 51.37 -136.08
N GLU A 425 -113.07 50.05 -136.26
CA GLU A 425 -113.47 49.43 -137.52
C GLU A 425 -114.89 49.86 -137.96
N PHE A 426 -115.86 49.88 -137.03
CA PHE A 426 -117.22 50.34 -137.32
C PHE A 426 -117.28 51.84 -137.66
N ILE A 427 -116.53 52.67 -136.94
CA ILE A 427 -116.44 54.12 -137.20
C ILE A 427 -115.74 54.38 -138.54
N GLY A 428 -114.69 53.63 -138.88
CA GLY A 428 -114.05 53.69 -140.21
C GLY A 428 -114.99 53.32 -141.35
N LYS A 429 -115.83 52.28 -141.16
CA LYS A 429 -116.90 51.92 -142.12
C LYS A 429 -118.00 52.98 -142.24
N LEU A 430 -118.30 53.70 -141.16
CA LEU A 430 -119.21 54.85 -141.20
C LEU A 430 -118.60 56.00 -142.02
N GLY A 431 -117.31 56.30 -141.84
CA GLY A 431 -116.60 57.30 -142.64
C GLY A 431 -116.63 57.00 -144.13
N GLY A 432 -116.29 55.77 -144.53
CA GLY A 432 -116.38 55.35 -145.94
C GLY A 432 -117.79 55.48 -146.53
N ARG A 433 -118.84 55.29 -145.72
CA ARG A 433 -120.24 55.54 -146.13
C ARG A 433 -120.57 57.03 -146.23
N SER A 434 -120.07 57.87 -145.33
CA SER A 434 -120.21 59.32 -145.45
C SER A 434 -119.50 59.85 -146.71
N ASP A 435 -118.35 59.28 -147.08
CA ASP A 435 -117.66 59.59 -148.35
C ASP A 435 -118.47 59.15 -149.60
N GLU A 436 -119.21 58.05 -149.52
CA GLU A 436 -120.15 57.63 -150.57
C GLU A 436 -121.34 58.60 -150.66
N ILE A 437 -121.93 59.00 -149.53
CA ILE A 437 -123.03 59.97 -149.49
C ILE A 437 -122.58 61.33 -150.02
N GLY A 438 -121.38 61.82 -149.65
CA GLY A 438 -120.82 63.07 -150.17
C GLY A 438 -120.68 63.08 -151.70
N LYS A 439 -120.25 61.95 -152.30
CA LYS A 439 -120.20 61.80 -153.77
C LYS A 439 -121.60 61.82 -154.39
N ILE A 440 -122.58 61.19 -153.75
CA ILE A 440 -123.98 61.20 -154.21
C ILE A 440 -124.56 62.61 -154.15
N LEU A 441 -124.29 63.37 -153.09
CA LEU A 441 -124.76 64.75 -152.94
C LEU A 441 -124.19 65.67 -154.03
N ASN A 442 -122.91 65.55 -154.38
CA ASN A 442 -122.34 66.30 -155.51
C ASN A 442 -123.07 65.99 -156.83
N VAL A 443 -123.39 64.72 -157.10
CA VAL A 443 -124.16 64.32 -158.29
C VAL A 443 -125.62 64.82 -158.23
N ILE A 444 -126.23 64.92 -157.04
CA ILE A 444 -127.55 65.52 -156.87
C ILE A 444 -127.49 67.02 -157.16
N ASP A 445 -126.47 67.74 -156.68
CA ASP A 445 -126.31 69.18 -156.91
C ASP A 445 -126.14 69.47 -158.42
N GLU A 446 -125.29 68.70 -159.11
CA GLU A 446 -125.14 68.71 -160.58
C GLU A 446 -126.46 68.43 -161.32
N ILE A 447 -127.27 67.49 -160.83
CA ILE A 447 -128.59 67.18 -161.41
C ILE A 447 -129.59 68.31 -161.14
N THR A 448 -129.55 68.97 -159.98
CA THR A 448 -130.43 70.10 -159.69
C THR A 448 -130.09 71.33 -160.51
N ASP A 449 -128.81 71.63 -160.75
CA ASP A 449 -128.38 72.67 -161.69
C ASP A 449 -128.88 72.39 -163.11
N GLN A 450 -128.70 71.15 -163.60
CA GLN A 450 -129.25 70.74 -164.90
C GLN A 450 -130.77 70.82 -164.95
N THR A 451 -131.46 70.49 -163.85
CA THR A 451 -132.92 70.56 -163.76
C THR A 451 -133.42 71.99 -163.75
N ALA A 452 -132.76 72.90 -163.03
CA ALA A 452 -133.05 74.33 -163.04
C ALA A 452 -132.83 74.96 -164.44
N LEU A 453 -131.79 74.53 -165.15
CA LEU A 453 -131.54 74.94 -166.55
C LEU A 453 -132.58 74.37 -167.53
N LEU A 454 -133.00 73.11 -167.36
CA LEU A 454 -134.08 72.52 -168.17
C LEU A 454 -135.43 73.19 -167.89
N ALA A 455 -135.72 73.50 -166.63
CA ALA A 455 -136.90 74.24 -166.21
C ALA A 455 -136.92 75.67 -166.79
N LEU A 456 -135.81 76.39 -166.72
CA LEU A 456 -135.65 77.71 -167.33
C LEU A 456 -135.89 77.68 -168.85
N ASN A 457 -135.34 76.69 -169.55
CA ASN A 457 -135.59 76.48 -170.98
C ASN A 457 -137.07 76.14 -171.27
N ALA A 458 -137.72 75.35 -170.41
CA ALA A 458 -139.15 75.04 -170.53
C ALA A 458 -140.03 76.29 -170.29
N ALA A 459 -139.68 77.16 -169.35
CA ALA A 459 -140.39 78.41 -169.07
C ALA A 459 -140.27 79.39 -170.26
N ILE A 460 -139.08 79.51 -170.86
CA ILE A 460 -138.85 80.29 -172.09
C ILE A 460 -139.73 79.78 -173.24
N LEU A 461 -139.76 78.47 -173.48
CA LEU A 461 -140.59 77.85 -174.52
C LEU A 461 -142.09 77.99 -174.24
N ALA A 462 -142.51 77.91 -172.98
CA ALA A 462 -143.90 78.09 -172.58
C ALA A 462 -144.37 79.54 -172.80
N ALA A 463 -143.55 80.54 -172.45
CA ALA A 463 -143.82 81.94 -172.77
C ALA A 463 -143.92 82.17 -174.29
N GLN A 464 -143.08 81.49 -175.07
CA GLN A 464 -143.09 81.56 -176.54
C GLN A 464 -144.35 80.93 -177.18
N ALA A 465 -145.06 80.04 -176.48
CA ALA A 465 -146.31 79.42 -176.93
C ALA A 465 -147.60 80.24 -176.63
N GLY A 466 -147.48 81.41 -176.01
CA GLY A 466 -148.59 82.37 -175.84
C GLY A 466 -149.77 81.84 -175.00
N GLU A 467 -151.01 82.12 -175.42
CA GLU A 467 -152.23 81.68 -174.71
C GLU A 467 -152.26 80.17 -174.44
N HIS A 468 -151.73 79.35 -175.35
CA HIS A 468 -151.68 77.89 -175.19
C HIS A 468 -150.54 77.43 -174.25
N GLY A 469 -149.54 78.27 -174.00
CA GLY A 469 -148.36 77.96 -173.18
C GLY A 469 -148.52 78.21 -171.68
N LYS A 470 -149.53 78.99 -171.26
CA LYS A 470 -149.72 79.43 -169.85
C LYS A 470 -149.65 78.29 -168.82
N GLY A 471 -150.27 77.14 -169.12
CA GLY A 471 -150.26 75.97 -168.22
C GLY A 471 -148.87 75.32 -168.09
N PHE A 472 -148.03 75.38 -169.13
CA PHE A 472 -146.66 74.88 -169.09
C PHE A 472 -145.70 75.83 -168.36
N SER A 473 -145.92 77.15 -168.43
CA SER A 473 -145.04 78.12 -167.76
C SER A 473 -145.07 77.92 -166.24
N VAL A 474 -146.26 77.78 -165.66
CA VAL A 474 -146.43 77.53 -164.22
C VAL A 474 -145.72 76.25 -163.79
N VAL A 475 -145.82 75.18 -164.58
CA VAL A 475 -145.10 73.92 -164.30
C VAL A 475 -143.59 74.09 -164.41
N ALA A 476 -143.10 74.88 -165.37
CA ALA A 476 -141.68 75.12 -165.54
C ALA A 476 -141.09 75.99 -164.41
N ASP A 477 -141.78 77.05 -164.00
CA ASP A 477 -141.38 77.89 -162.87
C ASP A 477 -141.41 77.09 -161.54
N GLU A 478 -142.40 76.23 -161.33
CA GLU A 478 -142.49 75.32 -160.16
C GLU A 478 -141.35 74.29 -160.13
N ILE A 479 -140.96 73.71 -161.29
CA ILE A 479 -139.80 72.82 -161.37
C ILE A 479 -138.50 73.59 -161.10
N LYS A 480 -138.41 74.88 -161.47
CA LYS A 480 -137.24 75.71 -161.17
C LYS A 480 -137.14 76.02 -159.67
N ASP A 481 -138.21 76.45 -159.00
CA ASP A 481 -138.23 76.65 -157.54
C ASP A 481 -137.89 75.35 -156.80
N LEU A 482 -138.46 74.22 -157.24
CA LEU A 482 -138.16 72.90 -156.69
C LEU A 482 -136.67 72.54 -156.87
N ALA A 483 -136.07 72.83 -158.03
CA ALA A 483 -134.66 72.56 -158.29
C ALA A 483 -133.73 73.46 -157.44
N GLU A 484 -133.99 74.77 -157.37
CA GLU A 484 -133.20 75.71 -156.55
C GLU A 484 -133.29 75.36 -155.05
N ARG A 485 -134.47 74.98 -154.57
CA ARG A 485 -134.65 74.49 -153.18
C ARG A 485 -133.99 73.14 -152.94
N THR A 486 -133.98 72.25 -153.94
CA THR A 486 -133.31 70.93 -153.81
C THR A 486 -131.80 71.09 -153.81
N SER A 487 -131.22 72.00 -154.61
CA SER A 487 -129.79 72.35 -154.51
C SER A 487 -129.45 72.94 -153.14
N TYR A 488 -130.23 73.93 -152.66
CA TYR A 488 -130.01 74.52 -151.34
C TYR A 488 -130.00 73.48 -150.21
N SER A 489 -131.00 72.58 -150.18
CA SER A 489 -131.01 71.47 -149.21
C SER A 489 -129.90 70.44 -149.45
N THR A 490 -129.45 70.23 -150.70
CA THR A 490 -128.32 69.35 -151.01
C THR A 490 -127.00 69.93 -150.49
N GLN A 491 -126.80 71.23 -150.59
CA GLN A 491 -125.64 71.94 -150.03
C GLN A 491 -125.69 71.97 -148.49
N GLU A 492 -126.86 72.17 -147.89
CA GLU A 492 -127.05 72.05 -146.43
C GLU A 492 -126.69 70.64 -145.95
N ILE A 493 -127.22 69.59 -146.58
CA ILE A 493 -126.88 68.19 -146.25
C ILE A 493 -125.40 67.89 -146.53
N SER A 494 -124.80 68.45 -147.60
CA SER A 494 -123.37 68.32 -147.88
C SER A 494 -122.50 68.90 -146.75
N SER A 495 -122.88 70.06 -146.20
CA SER A 495 -122.20 70.63 -145.04
C SER A 495 -122.32 69.76 -143.77
N LEU A 496 -123.48 69.14 -143.55
CA LEU A 496 -123.70 68.18 -142.46
C LEU A 496 -122.87 66.90 -142.65
N ILE A 497 -122.75 66.40 -143.88
CA ILE A 497 -121.90 65.23 -144.18
C ILE A 497 -120.41 65.56 -144.01
N GLN A 498 -119.96 66.77 -144.37
CA GLN A 498 -118.59 67.23 -144.09
C GLN A 498 -118.32 67.33 -142.58
N ALA A 499 -119.28 67.80 -141.78
CA ALA A 499 -119.17 67.78 -140.32
C ALA A 499 -119.05 66.34 -139.79
N VAL A 500 -119.92 65.43 -140.24
CA VAL A 500 -119.87 64.00 -139.87
C VAL A 500 -118.55 63.34 -140.30
N GLN A 501 -117.99 63.68 -141.46
CA GLN A 501 -116.67 63.20 -141.89
C GLN A 501 -115.55 63.64 -140.93
N GLN A 502 -115.56 64.91 -140.50
CA GLN A 502 -114.60 65.42 -139.51
C GLN A 502 -114.78 64.80 -138.13
N GLU A 503 -116.01 64.65 -137.64
CA GLU A 503 -116.31 63.98 -136.37
C GLU A 503 -115.85 62.50 -136.39
N VAL A 504 -116.12 61.79 -137.49
CA VAL A 504 -115.65 60.41 -137.69
C VAL A 504 -114.12 60.35 -137.69
N GLN A 505 -113.42 61.25 -138.39
CA GLN A 505 -111.96 61.29 -138.41
C GLN A 505 -111.38 61.54 -137.01
N GLY A 506 -111.97 62.47 -136.24
CA GLY A 506 -111.63 62.71 -134.84
C GLY A 506 -111.88 61.49 -133.94
N ALA A 507 -113.00 60.79 -134.14
CA ALA A 507 -113.36 59.59 -133.40
C ALA A 507 -112.42 58.41 -133.70
N VAL A 508 -111.98 58.22 -134.95
CA VAL A 508 -110.93 57.24 -135.30
C VAL A 508 -109.61 57.57 -134.59
N SER A 509 -109.20 58.85 -134.56
CA SER A 509 -107.99 59.26 -133.84
C SER A 509 -108.09 58.97 -132.35
N THR A 510 -109.22 59.33 -131.73
CA THR A 510 -109.48 59.09 -130.30
C THR A 510 -109.49 57.60 -129.96
N MET A 511 -110.04 56.74 -130.84
CA MET A 511 -109.97 55.28 -130.67
C MET A 511 -108.54 54.74 -130.83
N GLY A 512 -107.73 55.35 -131.70
CA GLY A 512 -106.30 55.04 -131.84
C GLY A 512 -105.49 55.39 -130.59
N ASP A 513 -105.77 56.53 -129.96
CA ASP A 513 -105.13 56.89 -128.68
C ASP A 513 -105.65 56.04 -127.51
N GLY A 514 -106.96 55.73 -127.49
CA GLY A 514 -107.54 54.76 -126.54
C GLY A 514 -106.89 53.37 -126.66
N LEU A 515 -106.56 52.92 -127.88
CA LEU A 515 -105.85 51.66 -128.09
C LEU A 515 -104.46 51.68 -127.43
N LYS A 516 -103.68 52.75 -127.61
CA LYS A 516 -102.36 52.94 -126.94
C LYS A 516 -102.51 52.89 -125.42
N THR A 517 -103.52 53.56 -124.87
CA THR A 517 -103.78 53.58 -123.42
C THR A 517 -104.12 52.19 -122.87
N VAL A 518 -104.83 51.36 -123.63
CA VAL A 518 -105.16 49.97 -123.24
C VAL A 518 -103.95 49.05 -123.36
N GLU A 519 -103.12 49.21 -124.38
CA GLU A 519 -101.84 48.47 -124.49
C GLU A 519 -100.87 48.83 -123.36
N GLU A 520 -100.81 50.10 -122.94
CA GLU A 520 -100.07 50.54 -121.75
C GLU A 520 -100.65 49.94 -120.45
N GLY A 521 -101.97 49.91 -120.30
CA GLY A 521 -102.64 49.23 -119.19
C GLY A 521 -102.34 47.72 -119.11
N ALA A 522 -102.26 47.05 -120.27
CA ALA A 522 -101.83 45.65 -120.36
C ALA A 522 -100.35 45.48 -120.00
N ARG A 523 -99.46 46.39 -120.44
CA ARG A 523 -98.03 46.41 -120.10
C ARG A 523 -97.82 46.53 -118.59
N LEU A 524 -98.46 47.52 -117.94
CA LEU A 524 -98.40 47.75 -116.50
C LEU A 524 -98.97 46.57 -115.69
N SER A 525 -100.02 45.91 -116.20
CA SER A 525 -100.55 44.68 -115.61
C SER A 525 -99.52 43.55 -115.64
N ARG A 526 -98.83 43.36 -116.77
CA ARG A 526 -97.77 42.36 -116.92
C ARG A 526 -96.53 42.65 -116.07
N GLU A 527 -96.19 43.92 -115.87
CA GLU A 527 -95.12 44.32 -114.95
C GLU A 527 -95.50 44.06 -113.49
N SER A 528 -96.75 44.31 -113.11
CA SER A 528 -97.29 43.97 -111.79
C SER A 528 -97.25 42.46 -111.52
N LYS A 529 -97.59 41.65 -112.53
CA LYS A 529 -97.50 40.17 -112.52
C LYS A 529 -96.06 39.70 -112.30
N ASN A 530 -95.10 40.28 -113.02
CA ASN A 530 -93.67 39.99 -112.86
C ASN A 530 -93.13 40.44 -111.49
N ALA A 531 -93.67 41.52 -110.91
CA ALA A 531 -93.33 41.97 -109.56
C ALA A 531 -93.84 41.00 -108.47
N LEU A 532 -95.09 40.54 -108.58
CA LEU A 532 -95.66 39.52 -107.68
C LEU A 532 -94.89 38.20 -107.75
N GLN A 533 -94.50 37.75 -108.94
CA GLN A 533 -93.64 36.57 -109.11
C GLN A 533 -92.27 36.73 -108.41
N LYS A 534 -91.67 37.92 -108.46
CA LYS A 534 -90.43 38.22 -107.70
C LYS A 534 -90.68 38.20 -106.18
N ILE A 535 -91.81 38.74 -105.71
CA ILE A 535 -92.19 38.70 -104.28
C ILE A 535 -92.34 37.24 -103.80
N ILE A 536 -93.05 36.39 -104.56
CA ILE A 536 -93.20 34.96 -104.28
C ILE A 536 -91.83 34.25 -104.24
N GLY A 537 -90.95 34.55 -105.20
CA GLY A 537 -89.58 34.00 -105.25
C GLY A 537 -88.70 34.42 -104.07
N SER A 538 -88.76 35.69 -103.66
CA SER A 538 -88.05 36.19 -102.48
C SER A 538 -88.63 35.62 -101.18
N SER A 539 -89.95 35.52 -101.08
CA SER A 539 -90.63 35.03 -99.88
C SER A 539 -90.36 33.55 -99.63
N ARG A 540 -90.30 32.70 -100.68
CA ARG A 540 -89.80 31.33 -100.57
C ARG A 540 -88.37 31.25 -100.04
N LYS A 541 -87.47 32.12 -100.53
CA LYS A 541 -86.09 32.21 -100.00
C LYS A 541 -86.04 32.66 -98.53
N SER A 542 -86.98 33.48 -98.08
CA SER A 542 -87.13 33.82 -96.66
C SER A 542 -87.55 32.61 -95.81
N THR A 543 -88.47 31.77 -96.30
CA THR A 543 -88.83 30.50 -95.63
C THR A 543 -87.66 29.52 -95.60
N GLU A 544 -86.91 29.38 -96.70
CA GLU A 544 -85.68 28.57 -96.76
C GLU A 544 -84.63 29.07 -95.76
N MET A 545 -84.38 30.39 -95.72
CA MET A 545 -83.44 31.02 -94.79
C MET A 545 -83.84 30.83 -93.33
N ALA A 546 -85.13 30.96 -93.00
CA ALA A 546 -85.64 30.69 -91.66
C ALA A 546 -85.38 29.24 -91.23
N SER A 547 -85.58 28.27 -92.12
CA SER A 547 -85.24 26.86 -91.84
C SER A 547 -83.73 26.63 -91.64
N TYR A 548 -82.86 27.33 -92.39
CA TYR A 548 -81.41 27.31 -92.10
C TYR A 548 -81.08 27.89 -90.73
N ILE A 549 -81.77 28.96 -90.29
CA ILE A 549 -81.59 29.54 -88.96
C ILE A 549 -82.06 28.56 -87.86
N GLU A 550 -83.21 27.90 -88.00
CA GLU A 550 -83.68 26.88 -87.04
C GLU A 550 -82.71 25.71 -86.89
N ASN A 551 -82.11 25.24 -88.00
CA ASN A 551 -81.08 24.20 -87.94
C ASN A 551 -79.80 24.71 -87.25
N ALA A 552 -79.39 25.96 -87.50
CA ALA A 552 -78.22 26.56 -86.87
C ALA A 552 -78.42 26.82 -85.36
N THR A 553 -79.58 27.31 -84.92
CA THR A 553 -79.90 27.48 -83.50
C THR A 553 -80.02 26.14 -82.78
N SER A 554 -80.53 25.10 -83.45
CA SER A 554 -80.53 23.73 -82.91
C SER A 554 -79.11 23.20 -82.68
N GLU A 555 -78.16 23.48 -83.58
CA GLU A 555 -76.75 23.10 -83.40
C GLU A 555 -76.06 23.95 -82.32
N GLN A 556 -76.29 25.26 -82.29
CA GLN A 556 -75.83 26.14 -81.19
C GLN A 556 -76.33 25.64 -79.83
N THR A 557 -77.57 25.16 -79.73
CA THR A 557 -78.13 24.57 -78.50
C THR A 557 -77.34 23.35 -78.00
N LYS A 558 -76.74 22.56 -78.91
CA LYS A 558 -75.84 21.46 -78.53
C LYS A 558 -74.48 21.99 -78.06
N GLY A 559 -73.93 22.98 -78.76
CA GLY A 559 -72.69 23.66 -78.37
C GLY A 559 -72.77 24.29 -76.97
N ILE A 560 -73.88 24.99 -76.69
CA ILE A 560 -74.20 25.59 -75.38
C ILE A 560 -74.11 24.54 -74.27
N ARG A 561 -74.77 23.39 -74.42
CA ARG A 561 -74.68 22.27 -73.47
C ARG A 561 -73.25 21.77 -73.30
N PHE A 562 -72.51 21.59 -74.40
CA PHE A 562 -71.12 21.13 -74.33
C PHE A 562 -70.22 22.11 -73.54
N VAL A 563 -70.44 23.42 -73.64
CA VAL A 563 -69.72 24.40 -72.81
C VAL A 563 -70.21 24.37 -71.36
N THR A 564 -71.50 24.18 -71.09
CA THR A 564 -72.03 23.94 -69.72
C THR A 564 -71.36 22.73 -69.07
N ASP A 565 -71.38 21.57 -69.74
CA ASP A 565 -70.74 20.33 -69.30
C ASP A 565 -69.21 20.46 -69.12
N ALA A 566 -68.58 21.44 -69.78
CA ALA A 566 -67.16 21.74 -69.63
C ALA A 566 -66.92 22.65 -68.40
N MET A 567 -67.79 23.63 -68.15
CA MET A 567 -67.71 24.52 -66.98
C MET A 567 -68.02 23.80 -65.67
N GLU A 568 -68.94 22.82 -65.65
CA GLU A 568 -69.11 21.95 -64.49
C GLU A 568 -67.81 21.17 -64.16
N LYS A 569 -67.12 20.64 -65.19
CA LYS A 569 -65.82 19.97 -65.00
C LYS A 569 -64.73 20.94 -64.54
N VAL A 570 -64.76 22.20 -64.97
CA VAL A 570 -63.87 23.26 -64.44
C VAL A 570 -64.17 23.51 -62.95
N LYS A 571 -65.44 23.57 -62.53
CA LYS A 571 -65.85 23.69 -61.12
C LYS A 571 -65.39 22.50 -60.27
N ASP A 572 -65.48 21.28 -60.79
CA ASP A 572 -64.94 20.08 -60.13
C ASP A 572 -63.40 20.07 -60.04
N MET A 573 -62.70 20.60 -61.05
CA MET A 573 -61.24 20.76 -61.01
C MET A 573 -60.82 21.83 -60.00
N ILE A 574 -61.51 22.97 -59.93
CA ILE A 574 -61.32 24.01 -58.90
C ILE A 574 -61.46 23.39 -57.51
N GLY A 575 -62.50 22.60 -57.27
CA GLY A 575 -62.71 21.89 -56.01
C GLY A 575 -61.61 20.88 -55.67
N GLN A 576 -61.01 20.22 -56.67
CA GLN A 576 -59.85 19.34 -56.47
C GLN A 576 -58.57 20.12 -56.16
N ILE A 577 -58.31 21.22 -56.88
CA ILE A 577 -57.15 22.09 -56.66
C ILE A 577 -57.21 22.69 -55.25
N ALA A 578 -58.34 23.25 -54.83
CA ALA A 578 -58.51 23.81 -53.49
C ALA A 578 -58.19 22.80 -52.36
N ARG A 579 -58.60 21.54 -52.52
CA ARG A 579 -58.24 20.45 -51.59
C ARG A 579 -56.74 20.14 -51.62
N ALA A 580 -56.13 20.06 -52.80
CA ALA A 580 -54.69 19.82 -52.94
C ALA A 580 -53.86 20.96 -52.33
N THR A 581 -54.21 22.23 -52.58
CA THR A 581 -53.57 23.43 -52.00
C THR A 581 -53.69 23.47 -50.48
N THR A 582 -54.83 23.04 -49.93
CA THR A 582 -55.02 22.92 -48.48
C THR A 582 -54.08 21.88 -47.87
N GLU A 583 -53.99 20.70 -48.49
CA GLU A 583 -53.10 19.62 -48.02
C GLU A 583 -51.61 19.96 -48.22
N GLN A 584 -51.25 20.69 -49.29
CA GLN A 584 -49.91 21.24 -49.47
C GLN A 584 -49.55 22.28 -48.40
N THR A 585 -50.50 23.11 -47.96
CA THR A 585 -50.31 24.06 -46.84
C THR A 585 -50.02 23.31 -45.53
N ARG A 586 -50.72 22.20 -45.29
CA ARG A 586 -50.46 21.30 -44.16
C ARG A 586 -49.07 20.65 -44.27
N GLY A 587 -48.68 20.24 -45.47
CA GLY A 587 -47.37 19.69 -45.80
C GLY A 587 -46.22 20.67 -45.51
N THR A 588 -46.25 21.88 -46.06
CA THR A 588 -45.19 22.89 -45.83
C THR A 588 -45.08 23.28 -44.36
N THR A 589 -46.19 23.38 -43.63
CA THR A 589 -46.18 23.62 -42.17
C THR A 589 -45.40 22.55 -41.41
N LEU A 590 -45.56 21.27 -41.78
CA LEU A 590 -44.78 20.17 -41.21
C LEU A 590 -43.31 20.20 -41.64
N MET A 591 -43.01 20.63 -42.87
CA MET A 591 -41.63 20.78 -43.37
C MET A 591 -40.86 21.90 -42.64
N ILE A 592 -41.51 23.01 -42.28
CA ILE A 592 -40.89 24.07 -41.45
C ILE A 592 -40.45 23.49 -40.10
N ALA A 593 -41.37 22.85 -39.37
CA ALA A 593 -41.08 22.24 -38.07
C ALA A 593 -40.03 21.11 -38.14
N ALA A 594 -39.94 20.40 -39.28
CA ALA A 594 -38.89 19.43 -39.52
C ALA A 594 -37.52 20.11 -39.73
N SER A 595 -37.43 21.16 -40.55
CA SER A 595 -36.20 21.94 -40.76
C SER A 595 -35.69 22.58 -39.47
N GLU A 596 -36.56 23.18 -38.66
CA GLU A 596 -36.20 23.70 -37.33
C GLU A 596 -35.61 22.60 -36.44
N LYS A 597 -36.26 21.42 -36.39
CA LYS A 597 -35.78 20.31 -35.56
C LYS A 597 -34.47 19.71 -36.05
N ILE A 598 -34.22 19.67 -37.37
CA ILE A 598 -32.91 19.28 -37.91
C ILE A 598 -31.86 20.34 -37.58
N ARG A 599 -32.20 21.64 -37.61
CA ARG A 599 -31.30 22.74 -37.21
C ARG A 599 -30.82 22.57 -35.75
N ASP A 600 -31.73 22.24 -34.84
CA ASP A 600 -31.38 21.97 -33.44
C ASP A 600 -30.57 20.68 -33.26
N ILE A 601 -30.90 19.59 -33.96
CA ILE A 601 -30.09 18.36 -33.94
C ILE A 601 -28.67 18.64 -34.45
N THR A 602 -28.53 19.39 -35.54
CA THR A 602 -27.24 19.77 -36.14
C THR A 602 -26.40 20.60 -35.17
N LYS A 603 -27.03 21.52 -34.43
CA LYS A 603 -26.40 22.29 -33.35
C LYS A 603 -25.97 21.41 -32.16
N HIS A 604 -26.78 20.42 -31.77
CA HIS A 604 -26.42 19.48 -30.71
C HIS A 604 -25.23 18.58 -31.12
N VAL A 605 -25.26 18.00 -32.32
CA VAL A 605 -24.15 17.19 -32.86
C VAL A 605 -22.86 18.00 -32.86
N LYS A 606 -22.89 19.25 -33.36
CA LYS A 606 -21.72 20.15 -33.35
C LYS A 606 -21.10 20.29 -31.94
N ASN A 607 -21.92 20.50 -30.93
CA ASN A 607 -21.47 20.70 -29.56
C ASN A 607 -20.87 19.42 -28.97
N SER A 608 -21.57 18.29 -29.09
CA SER A 608 -21.09 17.00 -28.57
C SER A 608 -19.83 16.50 -29.29
N THR A 609 -19.68 16.78 -30.58
CA THR A 609 -18.45 16.49 -31.33
C THR A 609 -17.26 17.35 -30.85
N PHE A 610 -17.50 18.62 -30.51
CA PHE A 610 -16.48 19.49 -29.92
C PHE A 610 -16.07 19.02 -28.51
N GLU A 611 -17.03 18.60 -27.69
CA GLU A 611 -16.78 17.99 -26.38
C GLU A 611 -15.99 16.68 -26.50
N GLN A 612 -16.34 15.82 -27.47
CA GLN A 612 -15.63 14.57 -27.75
C GLN A 612 -14.19 14.80 -28.22
N ALA A 613 -13.95 15.78 -29.10
CA ALA A 613 -12.59 16.17 -29.52
C ALA A 613 -11.76 16.77 -28.37
N SER A 614 -12.41 17.45 -27.42
CA SER A 614 -11.76 17.94 -26.19
C SER A 614 -11.44 16.77 -25.22
N GLY A 615 -12.36 15.83 -25.07
CA GLY A 615 -12.17 14.60 -24.29
C GLY A 615 -11.03 13.73 -24.82
N GLY A 616 -10.95 13.52 -26.15
CA GLY A 616 -9.86 12.78 -26.78
C GLY A 616 -8.48 13.35 -26.43
N LYS A 617 -8.32 14.68 -26.43
CA LYS A 617 -7.07 15.35 -26.02
C LYS A 617 -6.72 15.13 -24.55
N GLN A 618 -7.71 14.97 -23.67
CA GLN A 618 -7.49 14.62 -22.26
C GLN A 618 -7.10 13.15 -22.09
N ILE A 619 -7.72 12.24 -22.86
CA ILE A 619 -7.39 10.81 -22.82
C ILE A 619 -5.98 10.57 -23.38
N ASN A 620 -5.59 11.17 -24.51
CA ASN A 620 -4.23 11.02 -25.04
C ASN A 620 -3.17 11.50 -24.03
N LYS A 621 -3.42 12.58 -23.28
CA LYS A 621 -2.52 12.98 -22.19
C LYS A 621 -2.48 11.93 -21.06
N ALA A 622 -3.62 11.41 -20.63
CA ALA A 622 -3.66 10.36 -19.60
C ALA A 622 -2.94 9.08 -20.05
N VAL A 623 -2.99 8.74 -21.33
CA VAL A 623 -2.24 7.63 -21.95
C VAL A 623 -0.74 7.91 -21.99
N GLU A 624 -0.32 9.15 -22.25
CA GLU A 624 1.09 9.57 -22.11
C GLU A 624 1.57 9.44 -20.65
N ASP A 625 0.80 9.95 -19.68
CA ASP A 625 1.09 9.84 -18.24
C ASP A 625 1.19 8.37 -17.78
N VAL A 626 0.27 7.49 -18.21
CA VAL A 626 0.33 6.04 -17.97
C VAL A 626 1.57 5.41 -18.60
N SER A 627 1.94 5.82 -19.81
CA SER A 627 3.13 5.35 -20.53
C SER A 627 4.44 5.86 -19.92
N VAL A 628 4.40 6.85 -19.02
CA VAL A 628 5.52 7.18 -18.11
C VAL A 628 5.53 6.22 -16.92
N ARG A 629 4.38 6.02 -16.24
CA ARG A 629 4.29 5.12 -15.07
C ARG A 629 4.69 3.68 -15.37
N ILE A 630 4.34 3.15 -16.54
CA ILE A 630 4.74 1.81 -16.99
C ILE A 630 6.27 1.64 -16.97
N ARG A 631 7.03 2.67 -17.39
CA ARG A 631 8.50 2.64 -17.38
C ARG A 631 9.05 2.71 -15.95
N GLU A 632 8.54 3.61 -15.11
CA GLU A 632 8.93 3.71 -13.70
C GLU A 632 8.71 2.39 -12.93
N ILE A 633 7.59 1.71 -13.18
CA ILE A 633 7.29 0.41 -12.56
C ILE A 633 8.22 -0.68 -13.10
N SER A 634 8.46 -0.72 -14.42
CA SER A 634 9.39 -1.67 -15.05
C SER A 634 10.82 -1.56 -14.47
N ASP A 635 11.34 -0.34 -14.34
CA ASP A 635 12.64 -0.08 -13.72
C ASP A 635 12.65 -0.51 -12.24
N SER A 636 11.57 -0.23 -11.51
CA SER A 636 11.42 -0.61 -10.09
C SER A 636 11.39 -2.14 -9.88
N LEU A 637 10.73 -2.89 -10.77
CA LEU A 637 10.74 -4.36 -10.78
C LEU A 637 12.16 -4.90 -11.08
N GLY A 638 12.89 -4.23 -11.96
CA GLY A 638 14.31 -4.51 -12.24
C GLY A 638 15.20 -4.40 -11.00
N GLU A 639 14.98 -3.39 -10.15
CA GLU A 639 15.69 -3.25 -8.87
C GLU A 639 15.18 -4.23 -7.80
N GLN A 640 13.88 -4.48 -7.68
CA GLN A 640 13.34 -5.47 -6.74
C GLN A 640 13.91 -6.87 -7.00
N LYS A 641 14.07 -7.26 -8.27
CA LYS A 641 14.70 -8.53 -8.66
C LYS A 641 16.17 -8.64 -8.22
N LYS A 642 16.93 -7.53 -8.29
CA LYS A 642 18.33 -7.46 -7.79
C LYS A 642 18.38 -7.51 -6.26
N GLY A 643 17.47 -6.81 -5.59
CA GLY A 643 17.32 -6.83 -4.13
C GLY A 643 17.00 -8.23 -3.62
N SER A 644 16.04 -8.91 -4.25
CA SER A 644 15.68 -10.30 -3.96
C SER A 644 16.86 -11.27 -4.07
N ALA A 645 17.61 -11.23 -5.18
CA ALA A 645 18.81 -12.06 -5.34
C ALA A 645 19.89 -11.76 -4.27
N SER A 646 19.97 -10.50 -3.81
CA SER A 646 20.86 -10.09 -2.72
C SER A 646 20.40 -10.60 -1.35
N ILE A 647 19.08 -10.67 -1.11
CA ILE A 647 18.47 -11.26 0.09
C ILE A 647 18.74 -12.77 0.13
N VAL A 648 18.54 -13.50 -0.97
CA VAL A 648 18.88 -14.94 -1.06
C VAL A 648 20.34 -15.17 -0.68
N SER A 649 21.28 -14.42 -1.27
CA SER A 649 22.71 -14.54 -0.94
C SER A 649 23.07 -14.07 0.48
N ALA A 650 22.20 -13.31 1.17
CA ALA A 650 22.37 -13.02 2.59
C ALA A 650 21.87 -14.18 3.46
N ILE A 651 20.73 -14.79 3.11
CA ILE A 651 20.17 -15.96 3.79
C ILE A 651 21.12 -17.16 3.71
N GLU A 652 21.72 -17.42 2.54
CA GLU A 652 22.74 -18.47 2.37
C GLU A 652 23.92 -18.34 3.35
N LYS A 653 24.33 -17.11 3.68
CA LYS A 653 25.48 -16.83 4.56
C LYS A 653 25.14 -17.01 6.05
N ILE A 654 23.87 -16.86 6.43
CA ILE A 654 23.41 -17.10 7.82
C ILE A 654 22.99 -18.55 8.07
N ARG A 655 22.70 -19.33 7.00
CA ARG A 655 22.23 -20.72 7.08
C ARG A 655 23.05 -21.63 7.99
N ASP A 656 24.38 -21.50 7.96
CA ASP A 656 25.28 -22.32 8.79
C ASP A 656 25.36 -21.86 10.27
N ILE A 657 24.92 -20.64 10.59
CA ILE A 657 25.15 -20.01 11.90
C ILE A 657 24.42 -20.76 13.02
N PRO A 658 23.13 -21.16 12.87
CA PRO A 658 22.44 -21.95 13.88
C PRO A 658 23.13 -23.29 14.17
N GLU A 659 23.65 -23.99 13.16
CA GLU A 659 24.38 -25.26 13.39
C GLU A 659 25.66 -25.05 14.19
N LYS A 660 26.44 -24.01 13.85
CA LYS A 660 27.68 -23.64 14.54
C LYS A 660 27.39 -23.20 15.99
N ASN A 661 26.36 -22.40 16.21
CA ASN A 661 25.89 -21.98 17.53
C ASN A 661 25.43 -23.17 18.39
N ARG A 662 24.60 -24.06 17.84
CA ARG A 662 24.13 -25.29 18.50
C ARG A 662 25.29 -26.19 18.93
N THR A 663 26.28 -26.35 18.05
CA THR A 663 27.50 -27.13 18.33
C THR A 663 28.35 -26.49 19.43
N GLY A 664 28.48 -25.16 19.41
CA GLY A 664 29.12 -24.37 20.48
C GLY A 664 28.44 -24.56 21.83
N ALA A 665 27.10 -24.48 21.87
CA ALA A 665 26.30 -24.68 23.08
C ALA A 665 26.49 -26.09 23.68
N PHE A 666 26.50 -27.15 22.87
CA PHE A 666 26.79 -28.50 23.36
C PHE A 666 28.21 -28.64 23.94
N SER A 667 29.21 -28.01 23.32
CA SER A 667 30.59 -28.00 23.83
C SER A 667 30.73 -27.21 25.15
N MET A 668 30.03 -26.07 25.25
CA MET A 668 29.98 -25.26 26.47
C MET A 668 29.31 -26.03 27.61
N ASN A 669 28.14 -26.63 27.39
CA ASN A 669 27.44 -27.45 28.38
C ASN A 669 28.33 -28.61 28.89
N ARG A 670 29.04 -29.32 27.99
CA ARG A 670 30.00 -30.38 28.37
C ARG A 670 31.12 -29.84 29.28
N SER A 671 31.63 -28.64 29.00
CA SER A 671 32.70 -28.01 29.77
C SER A 671 32.22 -27.54 31.15
N LEU A 672 30.99 -27.04 31.25
CA LEU A 672 30.37 -26.61 32.51
C LEU A 672 30.13 -27.78 33.47
N ARG A 673 29.77 -28.97 32.98
CA ARG A 673 29.65 -30.18 33.83
C ARG A 673 30.97 -30.58 34.49
N ASN A 674 32.10 -30.36 33.81
CA ASN A 674 33.41 -30.58 34.42
C ASN A 674 33.70 -29.54 35.51
N LEU A 675 33.50 -28.24 35.21
CA LEU A 675 33.66 -27.16 36.20
C LEU A 675 32.77 -27.32 37.43
N LEU A 676 31.54 -27.81 37.27
CA LEU A 676 30.63 -28.13 38.37
C LEU A 676 31.16 -29.26 39.24
N LYS A 677 31.70 -30.32 38.61
CA LYS A 677 32.30 -31.47 39.30
C LYS A 677 33.57 -31.06 40.06
N ASP A 678 34.42 -30.23 39.45
CA ASP A 678 35.64 -29.72 40.06
C ASP A 678 35.32 -28.77 41.23
N ALA A 679 34.29 -27.92 41.11
CA ALA A 679 33.83 -27.04 42.17
C ALA A 679 33.26 -27.80 43.38
N ASP A 680 32.52 -28.90 43.16
CA ASP A 680 32.05 -29.76 44.25
C ASP A 680 33.18 -30.59 44.89
N LEU A 681 34.18 -31.02 44.11
CA LEU A 681 35.39 -31.63 44.64
C LEU A 681 36.14 -30.65 45.56
N LEU A 682 36.30 -29.41 45.12
CA LEU A 682 36.96 -28.35 45.89
C LEU A 682 36.19 -27.99 47.18
N MET A 683 34.85 -27.92 47.10
CA MET A 683 33.97 -27.76 48.27
C MET A 683 34.11 -28.93 49.25
N THR A 684 34.23 -30.16 48.75
CA THR A 684 34.39 -31.37 49.57
C THR A 684 35.73 -31.36 50.31
N GLU A 685 36.82 -31.01 49.63
CA GLU A 685 38.13 -30.86 50.28
C GLU A 685 38.14 -29.72 51.31
N LEU A 686 37.52 -28.57 51.00
CA LEU A 686 37.40 -27.45 51.94
C LEU A 686 36.57 -27.78 53.19
N SER A 687 35.58 -28.68 53.09
CA SER A 687 34.73 -29.09 54.22
C SER A 687 35.49 -29.81 55.35
N LYS A 688 36.73 -30.25 55.09
CA LYS A 688 37.61 -30.90 56.07
C LYS A 688 38.21 -29.90 57.08
N PHE A 689 38.09 -28.59 56.83
CA PHE A 689 38.67 -27.52 57.65
C PHE A 689 37.57 -26.71 58.37
N ARG A 690 37.73 -26.41 59.67
CA ARG A 690 36.64 -25.86 60.53
C ARG A 690 36.77 -24.35 60.78
N PHE A 691 35.67 -23.60 60.58
CA PHE A 691 35.56 -22.13 60.76
C PHE A 691 34.14 -21.72 61.25
N ALA A 692 33.88 -20.42 61.51
CA ALA A 692 32.60 -19.86 62.02
C ALA A 692 31.85 -18.95 61.00
N ALA A 693 30.55 -18.65 61.18
CA ALA A 693 29.64 -18.06 60.15
C ALA A 693 28.41 -17.24 60.67
N SER A 694 27.70 -16.51 59.78
CA SER A 694 26.41 -15.76 60.00
C SER A 694 25.63 -15.39 58.68
N GLU A 695 24.41 -14.78 58.76
CA GLU A 695 23.32 -14.58 57.72
C GLU A 695 22.42 -13.32 58.04
N LYS A 696 21.35 -12.80 57.34
CA LYS A 696 20.51 -12.99 56.09
C LYS A 696 19.54 -11.76 55.87
N GLU A 697 18.82 -11.60 54.72
CA GLU A 697 17.89 -10.45 54.39
C GLU A 697 16.55 -10.85 53.62
N ALA A 698 15.61 -9.91 53.26
CA ALA A 698 14.14 -10.16 53.00
C ALA A 698 13.45 -9.58 51.68
N ALA A 699 12.08 -9.52 51.57
CA ALA A 699 11.27 -9.57 50.29
C ALA A 699 10.06 -8.56 50.05
N VAL A 700 9.28 -8.68 48.92
CA VAL A 700 8.33 -7.68 48.28
C VAL A 700 7.05 -8.30 47.61
N LEU A 701 5.98 -7.53 47.29
CA LEU A 701 4.62 -7.91 46.75
C LEU A 701 4.35 -7.49 45.26
N LYS A 702 3.41 -8.15 44.52
CA LYS A 702 3.17 -7.95 43.06
C LYS A 702 1.70 -7.96 42.56
N MET A 703 1.41 -7.23 41.47
CA MET A 703 0.11 -7.17 40.76
C MET A 703 0.22 -7.53 39.27
N GLY A 704 -0.71 -8.35 38.75
CA GLY A 704 -0.78 -8.82 37.36
C GLY A 704 -1.94 -8.22 36.54
N VAL A 705 -1.82 -8.18 35.21
CA VAL A 705 -2.89 -7.75 34.29
C VAL A 705 -2.90 -8.60 33.02
N VAL A 706 -4.09 -9.03 32.57
CA VAL A 706 -4.28 -9.70 31.27
C VAL A 706 -4.00 -8.76 30.08
N PRO A 707 -3.33 -9.20 29.00
CA PRO A 707 -2.97 -8.32 27.89
C PRO A 707 -4.16 -8.09 26.93
N LEU A 708 -4.90 -7.01 27.15
CA LEU A 708 -6.02 -6.58 26.28
C LEU A 708 -5.55 -5.71 25.11
N GLU A 709 -4.45 -4.99 25.30
CA GLU A 709 -3.83 -4.06 24.36
C GLU A 709 -2.30 -4.23 24.42
N SER A 710 -1.53 -3.40 23.70
CA SER A 710 -0.07 -3.47 23.72
C SER A 710 0.51 -3.27 25.13
N PRO A 711 1.60 -3.97 25.52
CA PRO A 711 2.13 -3.90 26.88
C PRO A 711 2.43 -2.48 27.38
N SER A 712 2.86 -1.57 26.51
CA SER A 712 3.10 -0.17 26.84
C SER A 712 1.84 0.62 27.21
N GLU A 713 0.73 0.41 26.49
CA GLU A 713 -0.55 1.02 26.86
C GLU A 713 -1.12 0.34 28.11
N MET A 714 -1.01 -0.98 28.24
CA MET A 714 -1.42 -1.70 29.46
C MET A 714 -0.68 -1.20 30.71
N TYR A 715 0.64 -0.98 30.66
CA TYR A 715 1.38 -0.34 31.77
C TYR A 715 0.85 1.06 32.08
N LYS A 716 0.67 1.90 31.06
CA LYS A 716 0.16 3.28 31.19
C LYS A 716 -1.26 3.33 31.80
N LYS A 717 -2.15 2.41 31.41
CA LYS A 717 -3.53 2.32 31.93
C LYS A 717 -3.62 1.82 33.36
N PHE A 718 -2.75 0.89 33.77
CA PHE A 718 -2.82 0.24 35.09
C PHE A 718 -1.82 0.77 36.13
N THR A 719 -0.87 1.63 35.75
CA THR A 719 0.01 2.34 36.69
C THR A 719 -0.77 3.19 37.73
N PRO A 720 -1.82 3.96 37.36
CA PRO A 720 -2.58 4.76 38.33
C PRO A 720 -3.22 3.92 39.45
N ILE A 721 -3.89 2.81 39.11
CA ILE A 721 -4.50 1.92 40.12
C ILE A 721 -3.43 1.16 40.92
N SER A 722 -2.29 0.82 40.31
CA SER A 722 -1.15 0.22 41.01
C SER A 722 -0.54 1.16 42.05
N HIS A 723 -0.42 2.46 41.75
CA HIS A 723 0.05 3.46 42.72
C HIS A 723 -0.96 3.70 43.83
N TYR A 724 -2.25 3.82 43.50
CA TYR A 724 -3.34 3.96 44.47
C TYR A 724 -3.36 2.80 45.47
N LEU A 725 -3.22 1.55 45.01
CA LEU A 725 -3.11 0.38 45.88
C LEU A 725 -1.82 0.38 46.70
N ALA A 726 -0.67 0.74 46.13
CA ALA A 726 0.59 0.82 46.86
C ALA A 726 0.53 1.83 48.03
N GLU A 727 -0.11 2.99 47.81
CA GLU A 727 -0.33 4.02 48.82
C GLU A 727 -1.33 3.54 49.91
N LYS A 728 -2.50 3.03 49.50
CA LYS A 728 -3.54 2.53 50.42
C LYS A 728 -3.09 1.36 51.29
N LEU A 729 -2.21 0.49 50.77
CA LEU A 729 -1.73 -0.72 51.46
C LEU A 729 -0.39 -0.51 52.18
N GLY A 730 0.29 0.63 51.98
CA GLY A 730 1.62 0.90 52.57
C GLY A 730 2.72 -0.05 52.10
N LYS A 731 2.59 -0.64 50.90
CA LYS A 731 3.50 -1.67 50.37
C LYS A 731 3.99 -1.32 48.97
N HIS A 732 5.23 -1.69 48.66
CA HIS A 732 5.74 -1.65 47.28
C HIS A 732 5.02 -2.71 46.43
N LEU A 733 4.24 -2.26 45.45
CA LEU A 733 3.51 -3.11 44.50
C LEU A 733 4.23 -3.10 43.14
N ASP A 734 4.74 -4.27 42.73
CA ASP A 734 5.38 -4.46 41.43
C ASP A 734 4.33 -4.83 40.36
N LEU A 735 4.08 -3.94 39.39
CA LEU A 735 3.09 -4.14 38.32
C LEU A 735 3.67 -4.99 37.19
N LYS A 736 2.92 -5.98 36.72
CA LYS A 736 3.34 -6.90 35.66
C LYS A 736 2.23 -7.16 34.65
N ILE A 737 2.47 -6.84 33.38
CA ILE A 737 1.58 -7.25 32.28
C ILE A 737 1.97 -8.66 31.83
N ALA A 738 1.00 -9.57 31.74
CA ALA A 738 1.23 -10.94 31.31
C ALA A 738 1.43 -11.06 29.80
N VAL A 739 2.14 -12.09 29.35
CA VAL A 739 2.48 -12.29 27.92
C VAL A 739 1.26 -12.72 27.08
N ASN A 740 0.34 -13.48 27.68
CA ASN A 740 -0.94 -13.89 27.10
C ASN A 740 -1.92 -14.25 28.23
N PHE A 741 -3.20 -14.48 27.88
CA PHE A 741 -4.26 -14.85 28.83
C PHE A 741 -3.94 -16.13 29.64
N SER A 742 -3.31 -17.14 29.03
CA SER A 742 -2.98 -18.40 29.71
C SER A 742 -1.87 -18.23 30.76
N GLU A 743 -0.87 -17.39 30.49
CA GLU A 743 0.21 -17.13 31.43
C GLU A 743 -0.29 -16.23 32.58
N ALA A 744 -1.20 -15.28 32.33
CA ALA A 744 -1.87 -14.52 33.38
C ALA A 744 -2.56 -15.43 34.41
N CYS A 745 -3.34 -16.40 33.94
CA CYS A 745 -4.01 -17.40 34.80
C CYS A 745 -3.02 -18.23 35.61
N LYS A 746 -1.89 -18.61 35.01
CA LYS A 746 -0.82 -19.39 35.65
C LYS A 746 -0.02 -18.57 36.66
N GLU A 747 0.21 -17.29 36.42
CA GLU A 747 1.00 -16.45 37.32
C GLU A 747 0.27 -16.12 38.63
N ILE A 748 -1.02 -15.77 38.58
CA ILE A 748 -1.84 -15.59 39.79
C ILE A 748 -2.08 -16.94 40.49
N GLY A 749 -2.25 -18.02 39.72
CA GLY A 749 -2.43 -19.37 40.24
C GLY A 749 -1.19 -20.02 40.87
N THR A 750 0.00 -19.43 40.69
CA THR A 750 1.27 -19.94 41.27
C THR A 750 1.96 -18.92 42.18
N GLY A 751 1.29 -17.83 42.56
CA GLY A 751 1.83 -16.81 43.46
C GLY A 751 2.96 -15.96 42.87
N ILE A 752 3.13 -15.97 41.54
CA ILE A 752 4.06 -15.06 40.83
C ILE A 752 3.50 -13.63 40.82
N THR A 753 2.18 -13.50 40.81
CA THR A 753 1.44 -12.28 41.15
C THR A 753 0.51 -12.57 42.32
N ASN A 754 0.19 -11.55 43.12
CA ASN A 754 -0.66 -11.69 44.32
C ASN A 754 -2.09 -11.20 44.06
N ILE A 755 -2.22 -10.20 43.18
CA ILE A 755 -3.46 -9.57 42.71
C ILE A 755 -3.47 -9.67 41.19
N CYS A 756 -4.62 -9.88 40.52
CA CYS A 756 -4.69 -9.83 39.06
C CYS A 756 -6.01 -9.24 38.52
N TYR A 757 -5.92 -8.34 37.54
CA TYR A 757 -7.07 -7.88 36.74
C TYR A 757 -7.31 -8.83 35.56
N MET A 758 -8.56 -9.28 35.37
CA MET A 758 -8.94 -10.37 34.47
C MET A 758 -10.25 -10.14 33.71
N THR A 759 -10.38 -10.82 32.56
CA THR A 759 -11.68 -10.99 31.87
C THR A 759 -12.53 -12.03 32.62
N PRO A 760 -13.86 -12.03 32.43
CA PRO A 760 -14.76 -13.06 32.96
C PRO A 760 -14.29 -14.50 32.68
N SER A 761 -13.88 -14.78 31.45
CA SER A 761 -13.40 -16.11 31.03
C SER A 761 -12.06 -16.51 31.63
N THR A 762 -11.08 -15.58 31.71
CA THR A 762 -9.80 -15.88 32.39
C THR A 762 -9.96 -16.09 33.88
N TYR A 763 -10.88 -15.38 34.53
CA TYR A 763 -11.18 -15.62 35.94
C TYR A 763 -11.75 -17.03 36.14
N ILE A 764 -12.74 -17.45 35.34
CA ILE A 764 -13.32 -18.80 35.45
C ILE A 764 -12.24 -19.88 35.26
N GLU A 765 -11.35 -19.74 34.26
CA GLU A 765 -10.23 -20.68 34.08
C GLU A 765 -9.26 -20.69 35.27
N ALA A 766 -8.87 -19.51 35.76
CA ALA A 766 -7.95 -19.39 36.89
C ALA A 766 -8.56 -19.93 38.19
N HIS A 767 -9.84 -19.70 38.44
CA HIS A 767 -10.59 -20.24 39.57
C HIS A 767 -10.67 -21.77 39.51
N VAL A 768 -11.19 -22.33 38.40
CA VAL A 768 -11.35 -23.78 38.21
C VAL A 768 -10.00 -24.54 38.29
N LYS A 769 -8.90 -23.91 37.87
CA LYS A 769 -7.60 -24.57 37.74
C LYS A 769 -6.65 -24.37 38.93
N TYR A 770 -6.76 -23.25 39.64
CA TYR A 770 -5.82 -22.86 40.70
C TYR A 770 -6.48 -22.38 41.99
N ASP A 771 -7.81 -22.35 42.08
CA ASP A 771 -8.59 -21.93 43.25
C ASP A 771 -8.40 -20.42 43.56
N VAL A 772 -8.33 -19.60 42.50
CA VAL A 772 -8.15 -18.13 42.54
C VAL A 772 -9.44 -17.43 42.97
N GLU A 773 -9.34 -16.48 43.90
CA GLU A 773 -10.50 -15.83 44.54
C GLU A 773 -10.80 -14.46 43.94
N ILE A 774 -12.08 -14.15 43.72
CA ILE A 774 -12.52 -12.84 43.21
C ILE A 774 -12.81 -11.85 44.34
N LEU A 775 -12.45 -10.57 44.16
CA LEU A 775 -12.73 -9.52 45.14
C LEU A 775 -13.81 -8.54 44.67
N VAL A 776 -13.70 -8.05 43.42
CA VAL A 776 -14.54 -6.97 42.86
C VAL A 776 -14.68 -7.09 41.33
N LYS A 777 -15.70 -6.45 40.77
CA LYS A 777 -15.95 -6.26 39.33
C LYS A 777 -16.23 -4.79 38.98
N ALA A 778 -15.91 -4.37 37.77
CA ALA A 778 -16.05 -2.97 37.34
C ALA A 778 -17.51 -2.54 37.13
N LEU A 779 -17.78 -1.23 37.30
CA LEU A 779 -19.05 -0.59 36.96
C LEU A 779 -18.92 0.26 35.69
N ARG A 780 -19.40 -0.25 34.55
CA ARG A 780 -19.50 0.49 33.29
C ARG A 780 -20.79 1.32 33.26
N LYS A 781 -20.69 2.66 33.24
CA LYS A 781 -21.84 3.58 33.25
C LYS A 781 -22.85 3.24 34.37
N GLY A 782 -22.34 2.94 35.57
CA GLY A 782 -23.12 2.50 36.74
C GLY A 782 -23.62 1.05 36.72
N LYS A 783 -23.25 0.22 35.72
CA LYS A 783 -23.71 -1.17 35.58
C LYS A 783 -22.57 -2.18 35.79
N PRO A 784 -22.79 -3.29 36.52
CA PRO A 784 -21.78 -4.34 36.73
C PRO A 784 -21.65 -5.33 35.55
N PHE A 785 -22.03 -4.89 34.34
CA PHE A 785 -22.11 -5.74 33.16
C PHE A 785 -21.99 -4.94 31.85
N HIS A 786 -21.63 -5.66 30.80
CA HIS A 786 -21.55 -5.20 29.41
C HIS A 786 -22.13 -6.29 28.49
N ARG A 787 -22.16 -6.07 27.17
CA ARG A 787 -22.63 -7.08 26.19
C ARG A 787 -21.60 -7.30 25.08
N ALA A 788 -21.70 -8.48 24.46
CA ALA A 788 -21.13 -8.74 23.14
C ALA A 788 -22.15 -8.35 22.05
N ALA A 789 -21.64 -8.14 20.85
CA ALA A 789 -22.39 -7.81 19.65
C ALA A 789 -21.85 -8.64 18.48
N ILE A 790 -22.76 -9.25 17.72
CA ILE A 790 -22.45 -9.75 16.38
C ILE A 790 -22.65 -8.61 15.39
N ILE A 791 -21.66 -8.37 14.54
CA ILE A 791 -21.57 -7.23 13.62
C ILE A 791 -21.45 -7.69 12.17
N ALA A 792 -21.89 -6.86 11.23
CA ALA A 792 -21.74 -7.05 9.78
C ALA A 792 -21.67 -5.70 9.06
N ARG A 793 -21.27 -5.68 7.77
CA ARG A 793 -21.38 -4.46 6.93
C ARG A 793 -22.85 -4.09 6.72
N GLU A 794 -23.17 -2.79 6.77
CA GLU A 794 -24.52 -2.28 6.60
C GLU A 794 -25.12 -2.70 5.24
N ASN A 795 -24.35 -2.47 4.16
CA ASN A 795 -24.65 -2.92 2.79
C ASN A 795 -24.29 -4.41 2.53
N GLY A 796 -24.05 -5.20 3.58
CA GLY A 796 -23.68 -6.62 3.51
C GLY A 796 -24.89 -7.57 3.42
N LYS A 797 -24.64 -8.80 2.97
CA LYS A 797 -25.65 -9.86 2.77
C LYS A 797 -26.32 -10.33 4.05
N ILE A 798 -25.60 -10.29 5.17
CA ILE A 798 -26.07 -10.67 6.51
C ILE A 798 -27.04 -9.61 7.02
N ASN A 799 -28.23 -9.98 7.48
CA ASN A 799 -29.24 -9.07 8.06
C ASN A 799 -29.84 -9.61 9.38
N ASN A 800 -29.90 -10.93 9.54
CA ASN A 800 -30.20 -11.64 10.79
C ASN A 800 -28.99 -12.53 11.20
N ILE A 801 -29.10 -13.30 12.28
CA ILE A 801 -28.00 -14.17 12.75
C ILE A 801 -27.93 -15.48 11.97
N GLU A 802 -29.06 -15.94 11.43
CA GLU A 802 -29.22 -17.15 10.65
C GLU A 802 -28.54 -17.05 9.26
N ASP A 803 -28.53 -15.85 8.65
CA ASP A 803 -27.88 -15.53 7.36
C ASP A 803 -26.36 -15.79 7.37
N ILE A 804 -25.73 -15.85 8.56
CA ILE A 804 -24.28 -16.06 8.73
C ILE A 804 -23.87 -17.46 8.24
N LYS A 805 -24.81 -18.40 8.15
CA LYS A 805 -24.59 -19.74 7.60
C LYS A 805 -24.09 -19.66 6.14
N GLY A 806 -22.94 -20.27 5.86
CA GLY A 806 -22.26 -20.23 4.57
C GLY A 806 -21.43 -18.97 4.29
N HIS A 807 -21.35 -18.03 5.23
CA HIS A 807 -20.56 -16.80 5.13
C HIS A 807 -19.35 -16.83 6.09
N SER A 808 -18.46 -15.84 5.97
CA SER A 808 -17.23 -15.78 6.78
C SER A 808 -17.41 -15.01 8.09
N PHE A 809 -16.81 -15.51 9.18
CA PHE A 809 -16.95 -14.93 10.52
C PHE A 809 -15.61 -14.65 11.22
N ALA A 810 -15.36 -13.41 11.64
CA ALA A 810 -14.18 -13.03 12.42
C ALA A 810 -14.44 -13.10 13.93
N PHE A 811 -13.60 -13.86 14.65
CA PHE A 811 -13.52 -13.86 16.10
C PHE A 811 -12.29 -13.05 16.57
N GLY A 812 -12.27 -12.67 17.85
CA GLY A 812 -11.05 -12.17 18.50
C GLY A 812 -10.19 -13.32 19.04
N ASP A 813 -9.47 -13.07 20.14
CA ASP A 813 -8.70 -14.10 20.87
C ASP A 813 -9.59 -15.27 21.34
N GLU A 814 -9.10 -16.51 21.25
CA GLU A 814 -9.79 -17.75 21.62
C GLU A 814 -10.24 -17.83 23.09
N ARG A 815 -9.74 -16.95 23.97
CA ARG A 815 -10.16 -16.84 25.37
C ARG A 815 -10.92 -15.56 25.67
N SER A 816 -11.19 -14.70 24.68
CA SER A 816 -11.99 -13.51 24.83
C SER A 816 -13.44 -13.84 25.14
N THR A 817 -13.97 -13.31 26.25
CA THR A 817 -15.38 -13.46 26.61
C THR A 817 -16.29 -12.88 25.51
N SER A 818 -15.99 -11.68 25.03
CA SER A 818 -16.91 -10.87 24.22
C SER A 818 -16.59 -10.86 22.71
N SER A 819 -15.44 -11.39 22.27
CA SER A 819 -15.14 -11.59 20.83
C SER A 819 -14.95 -13.04 20.41
N HIS A 820 -15.03 -14.01 21.32
CA HIS A 820 -15.11 -15.43 20.98
C HIS A 820 -16.22 -16.17 21.71
N ILE A 821 -16.11 -16.29 23.03
CA ILE A 821 -16.89 -17.26 23.82
C ILE A 821 -18.40 -16.99 23.70
N VAL A 822 -18.83 -15.75 23.93
CA VAL A 822 -20.24 -15.37 23.84
C VAL A 822 -20.72 -15.32 22.38
N PRO A 823 -20.01 -14.70 21.41
CA PRO A 823 -20.38 -14.80 19.99
C PRO A 823 -20.52 -16.24 19.46
N ARG A 824 -19.61 -17.16 19.83
CA ARG A 824 -19.66 -18.57 19.44
C ARG A 824 -20.84 -19.30 20.09
N ALA A 825 -21.16 -19.02 21.35
CA ALA A 825 -22.38 -19.50 21.98
C ALA A 825 -23.65 -18.98 21.29
N MET A 826 -23.69 -17.69 20.91
CA MET A 826 -24.81 -17.09 20.17
C MET A 826 -25.02 -17.69 18.78
N LEU A 827 -23.94 -18.05 18.06
CA LEU A 827 -24.02 -18.77 16.79
C LEU A 827 -24.57 -20.20 16.97
N MET A 828 -24.08 -20.92 18.00
CA MET A 828 -24.59 -22.26 18.32
C MET A 828 -26.06 -22.24 18.76
N GLU A 829 -26.53 -21.15 19.39
CA GLU A 829 -27.95 -20.92 19.71
C GLU A 829 -28.82 -20.61 18.48
N ALA A 830 -28.22 -20.07 17.41
CA ALA A 830 -28.86 -19.93 16.10
C ALA A 830 -28.76 -21.22 15.24
N GLY A 831 -28.19 -22.31 15.77
CA GLY A 831 -28.00 -23.57 15.03
C GLY A 831 -26.87 -23.52 13.99
N ILE A 832 -25.88 -22.64 14.19
CA ILE A 832 -24.69 -22.50 13.35
C ILE A 832 -23.48 -23.06 14.11
N ASP A 833 -22.92 -24.15 13.61
CA ASP A 833 -21.64 -24.72 14.06
C ASP A 833 -20.49 -24.10 13.23
N LEU A 834 -19.24 -24.18 13.69
CA LEU A 834 -18.08 -23.61 12.99
C LEU A 834 -17.89 -24.21 11.58
N LYS A 835 -18.33 -25.46 11.38
CA LYS A 835 -18.35 -26.16 10.08
C LYS A 835 -19.43 -25.65 9.11
N ASP A 836 -20.39 -24.86 9.59
CA ASP A 836 -21.45 -24.25 8.77
C ASP A 836 -21.06 -22.87 8.24
N LEU A 837 -19.91 -22.33 8.65
CA LEU A 837 -19.28 -21.12 8.13
C LEU A 837 -18.44 -21.46 6.90
N SER A 838 -18.29 -20.55 5.93
CA SER A 838 -17.41 -20.78 4.78
C SER A 838 -15.93 -20.54 5.10
N PHE A 839 -15.66 -19.65 6.05
CA PHE A 839 -14.34 -19.40 6.64
C PHE A 839 -14.48 -18.74 8.01
N TYR A 840 -13.55 -18.97 8.93
CA TYR A 840 -13.47 -18.22 10.18
C TYR A 840 -12.01 -18.12 10.64
N ASP A 841 -11.69 -17.08 11.40
CA ASP A 841 -10.34 -16.86 11.94
C ASP A 841 -10.37 -16.09 13.28
N TYR A 842 -9.24 -16.09 13.99
CA TYR A 842 -9.03 -15.49 15.30
C TYR A 842 -8.11 -14.28 15.21
N LEU A 843 -8.69 -13.11 14.92
CA LEU A 843 -7.96 -11.86 14.67
C LEU A 843 -7.45 -11.17 15.95
N GLY A 844 -7.59 -11.81 17.12
CA GLY A 844 -7.09 -11.32 18.40
C GLY A 844 -7.88 -10.12 18.95
N GLN A 845 -7.64 -8.93 18.44
CA GLN A 845 -8.17 -7.67 19.00
C GLN A 845 -9.54 -7.28 18.41
N HIS A 846 -10.37 -6.66 19.25
CA HIS A 846 -11.71 -6.20 18.86
C HIS A 846 -11.69 -5.21 17.68
N ASP A 847 -10.74 -4.26 17.67
CA ASP A 847 -10.62 -3.27 16.60
C ASP A 847 -10.24 -3.91 15.25
N ASP A 848 -9.52 -5.04 15.25
CA ASP A 848 -9.12 -5.75 14.03
C ASP A 848 -10.28 -6.59 13.47
N VAL A 849 -11.09 -7.21 14.33
CA VAL A 849 -12.38 -7.81 13.94
C VAL A 849 -13.31 -6.79 13.28
N VAL A 850 -13.39 -5.56 13.80
CA VAL A 850 -14.20 -4.50 13.17
C VAL A 850 -13.62 -4.09 11.82
N LYS A 851 -12.30 -3.89 11.70
CA LYS A 851 -11.64 -3.52 10.43
C LYS A 851 -11.86 -4.56 9.36
N ALA A 852 -11.64 -5.85 9.66
CA ALA A 852 -11.75 -6.93 8.69
C ALA A 852 -13.21 -7.13 8.21
N VAL A 853 -14.19 -6.91 9.09
CA VAL A 853 -15.61 -6.87 8.71
C VAL A 853 -15.92 -5.66 7.82
N LEU A 854 -15.46 -4.45 8.17
CA LEU A 854 -15.67 -3.26 7.34
C LEU A 854 -14.97 -3.33 5.98
N GLY A 855 -13.74 -3.83 5.93
CA GLY A 855 -12.89 -3.92 4.73
C GLY A 855 -13.36 -4.94 3.70
N GLY A 856 -14.21 -5.89 4.08
CA GLY A 856 -14.75 -6.91 3.19
C GLY A 856 -14.14 -8.31 3.35
N GLU A 857 -13.14 -8.46 4.22
CA GLU A 857 -12.41 -9.71 4.46
C GLU A 857 -13.31 -10.77 5.13
N PHE A 858 -14.16 -10.35 6.09
CA PHE A 858 -15.16 -11.20 6.73
C PHE A 858 -16.56 -10.61 6.59
N ASP A 859 -17.58 -11.44 6.36
CA ASP A 859 -18.96 -10.96 6.19
C ASP A 859 -19.62 -10.57 7.52
N ALA A 860 -19.25 -11.23 8.62
CA ALA A 860 -19.66 -10.91 9.98
C ALA A 860 -18.52 -11.10 11.00
N GLY A 861 -18.72 -10.69 12.24
CA GLY A 861 -17.78 -10.93 13.33
C GLY A 861 -18.36 -10.71 14.73
N GLY A 862 -17.60 -11.06 15.77
CA GLY A 862 -18.01 -10.94 17.17
C GLY A 862 -17.13 -9.98 17.98
N VAL A 863 -17.73 -8.97 18.62
CA VAL A 863 -17.00 -7.94 19.40
C VAL A 863 -17.76 -7.51 20.67
N MET A 864 -17.10 -6.75 21.54
CA MET A 864 -17.75 -6.06 22.66
C MET A 864 -18.63 -4.90 22.15
N GLU A 865 -19.75 -4.59 22.82
CA GLU A 865 -20.71 -3.56 22.38
C GLU A 865 -20.05 -2.17 22.16
N SER A 866 -19.15 -1.75 23.04
CA SER A 866 -18.42 -0.49 22.94
C SER A 866 -17.47 -0.42 21.73
N ALA A 867 -16.96 -1.57 21.28
CA ALA A 867 -16.17 -1.68 20.06
C ALA A 867 -17.06 -1.63 18.80
N ALA A 868 -18.27 -2.20 18.84
CA ALA A 868 -19.23 -2.08 17.74
C ALA A 868 -19.77 -0.64 17.60
N GLU A 869 -20.22 -0.05 18.71
CA GLU A 869 -20.83 1.30 18.75
C GLU A 869 -19.91 2.37 18.13
N LYS A 870 -18.61 2.30 18.42
CA LYS A 870 -17.52 3.16 17.92
C LYS A 870 -17.45 3.27 16.39
N PHE A 871 -17.93 2.27 15.65
CA PHE A 871 -17.82 2.18 14.19
C PHE A 871 -19.15 2.10 13.45
N THR A 872 -20.29 2.18 14.15
CA THR A 872 -21.63 2.14 13.50
C THR A 872 -21.79 3.22 12.43
N ALA A 873 -21.36 4.45 12.72
CA ALA A 873 -21.34 5.58 11.78
C ALA A 873 -20.39 5.43 10.57
N GLN A 874 -19.66 4.31 10.46
CA GLN A 874 -18.76 3.99 9.34
C GLN A 874 -19.30 2.84 8.47
N GLY A 875 -20.60 2.54 8.55
CA GLY A 875 -21.26 1.50 7.75
C GLY A 875 -21.23 0.10 8.40
N LEU A 876 -21.15 0.04 9.73
CA LEU A 876 -21.24 -1.21 10.50
C LEU A 876 -22.65 -1.34 11.13
N LYS A 877 -23.36 -2.44 10.85
CA LYS A 877 -24.62 -2.77 11.53
C LYS A 877 -24.42 -3.86 12.58
N ILE A 878 -25.17 -3.75 13.67
CA ILE A 878 -25.21 -4.74 14.75
C ILE A 878 -26.38 -5.69 14.49
N ILE A 879 -26.06 -6.97 14.32
CA ILE A 879 -27.03 -8.03 14.00
C ILE A 879 -27.76 -8.51 15.27
N LYS A 880 -27.02 -8.72 16.36
CA LYS A 880 -27.56 -9.22 17.64
C LYS A 880 -26.65 -8.84 18.80
N TYR A 881 -27.22 -8.36 19.90
CA TYR A 881 -26.53 -8.25 21.19
C TYR A 881 -26.66 -9.54 21.99
N SER A 882 -25.70 -9.83 22.86
CA SER A 882 -25.80 -10.91 23.85
C SER A 882 -26.74 -10.56 25.01
N LEU A 883 -26.98 -11.55 25.87
CA LEU A 883 -27.35 -11.31 27.26
C LEU A 883 -26.24 -10.53 27.99
N ASP A 884 -26.56 -9.96 29.15
CA ASP A 884 -25.61 -9.21 29.98
C ASP A 884 -24.46 -10.12 30.47
N ILE A 885 -23.24 -9.73 30.15
CA ILE A 885 -21.97 -10.36 30.52
C ILE A 885 -21.45 -9.63 31.77
N PRO A 886 -21.11 -10.32 32.88
CA PRO A 886 -20.48 -9.68 34.02
C PRO A 886 -19.22 -8.91 33.63
N GLU A 887 -19.00 -7.74 34.20
CA GLU A 887 -17.83 -6.92 33.89
C GLU A 887 -16.51 -7.56 34.36
N PHE A 888 -15.41 -6.96 33.88
CA PHE A 888 -14.04 -7.37 34.18
C PHE A 888 -13.77 -7.24 35.69
N ASN A 889 -12.93 -8.13 36.22
CA ASN A 889 -12.76 -8.32 37.66
C ASN A 889 -11.32 -8.16 38.14
N ILE A 890 -11.18 -8.01 39.45
CA ILE A 890 -9.91 -8.13 40.16
C ILE A 890 -10.01 -9.31 41.13
N CYS A 891 -9.05 -10.22 41.00
CA CYS A 891 -8.90 -11.45 41.76
C CYS A 891 -7.56 -11.49 42.50
N VAL A 892 -7.39 -12.45 43.40
CA VAL A 892 -6.19 -12.66 44.22
C VAL A 892 -5.77 -14.12 44.26
N ASN A 893 -4.48 -14.34 44.47
CA ASN A 893 -3.96 -15.65 44.81
C ASN A 893 -4.49 -16.08 46.19
N LYS A 894 -4.95 -17.33 46.31
CA LYS A 894 -5.56 -17.86 47.54
C LYS A 894 -4.64 -17.88 48.76
N ASP A 895 -3.34 -18.04 48.54
CA ASP A 895 -2.31 -18.15 49.59
C ASP A 895 -1.87 -16.77 50.13
N LEU A 896 -2.48 -15.69 49.61
CA LEU A 896 -2.37 -14.33 50.16
C LEU A 896 -3.08 -14.26 51.52
N PRO A 897 -2.53 -13.60 52.56
CA PRO A 897 -3.21 -13.51 53.86
C PRO A 897 -4.57 -12.81 53.79
N GLU A 898 -5.54 -13.28 54.57
CA GLU A 898 -6.92 -12.76 54.59
C GLU A 898 -7.00 -11.27 54.96
N ASP A 899 -6.14 -10.81 55.86
CA ASP A 899 -6.03 -9.39 56.19
C ASP A 899 -5.59 -8.55 54.99
N GLU A 900 -4.70 -9.08 54.14
CA GLU A 900 -4.34 -8.44 52.87
C GLU A 900 -5.48 -8.48 51.86
N LYS A 901 -6.16 -9.63 51.68
CA LYS A 901 -7.35 -9.74 50.80
C LYS A 901 -8.43 -8.72 51.17
N VAL A 902 -8.73 -8.58 52.46
CA VAL A 902 -9.70 -7.61 52.99
C VAL A 902 -9.24 -6.17 52.77
N MET A 903 -7.97 -5.84 53.06
CA MET A 903 -7.44 -4.48 52.80
C MET A 903 -7.47 -4.11 51.32
N ILE A 904 -7.12 -5.04 50.43
CA ILE A 904 -7.18 -4.84 48.97
C ILE A 904 -8.63 -4.64 48.52
N LYS A 905 -9.57 -5.49 48.97
CA LYS A 905 -11.00 -5.36 48.63
C LYS A 905 -11.60 -4.04 49.12
N HIS A 906 -11.26 -3.61 50.34
CA HIS A 906 -11.72 -2.32 50.87
C HIS A 906 -11.19 -1.14 50.06
N ALA A 907 -9.89 -1.12 49.75
CA ALA A 907 -9.31 -0.06 48.91
C ALA A 907 -9.93 -0.02 47.51
N LEU A 908 -10.22 -1.18 46.91
CA LEU A 908 -10.86 -1.25 45.60
C LEU A 908 -12.33 -0.80 45.62
N LEU A 909 -13.08 -1.05 46.70
CA LEU A 909 -14.47 -0.59 46.85
C LEU A 909 -14.60 0.89 47.21
N GLU A 910 -13.54 1.54 47.69
CA GLU A 910 -13.46 3.01 47.86
C GLU A 910 -13.19 3.76 46.55
N LEU A 911 -12.93 3.07 45.43
CA LEU A 911 -12.53 3.67 44.16
C LEU A 911 -13.74 3.89 43.23
N ASP A 912 -14.31 5.10 43.30
CA ASP A 912 -15.37 5.61 42.42
C ASP A 912 -15.01 6.96 41.76
N GLU A 913 -15.89 7.53 40.95
CA GLU A 913 -15.70 8.87 40.36
C GLU A 913 -15.84 10.04 41.36
N GLY A 914 -16.33 9.78 42.58
CA GLY A 914 -16.53 10.77 43.63
C GLY A 914 -15.28 11.07 44.47
N ILE A 915 -14.34 10.11 44.58
CA ILE A 915 -13.06 10.37 45.26
C ILE A 915 -12.11 11.21 44.41
N ALA A 916 -11.28 12.02 45.06
CA ALA A 916 -10.29 12.87 44.39
C ALA A 916 -9.29 12.00 43.59
N GLY A 917 -9.25 12.21 42.27
CA GLY A 917 -8.43 11.40 41.34
C GLY A 917 -9.03 10.06 40.93
N GLY A 918 -10.16 9.61 41.53
CA GLY A 918 -10.77 8.31 41.24
C GLY A 918 -11.24 8.18 39.79
N SER A 919 -11.88 9.22 39.25
CA SER A 919 -12.24 9.30 37.83
C SER A 919 -11.01 9.19 36.91
N GLU A 920 -9.86 9.79 37.26
CA GLU A 920 -8.63 9.68 36.45
C GLU A 920 -8.07 8.24 36.45
N ILE A 921 -8.07 7.59 37.62
CA ILE A 921 -7.63 6.20 37.78
C ILE A 921 -8.54 5.22 37.01
N LEU A 922 -9.85 5.41 37.10
CA LEU A 922 -10.84 4.56 36.43
C LEU A 922 -10.87 4.78 34.91
N HIS A 923 -10.85 6.04 34.47
CA HIS A 923 -10.91 6.40 33.05
C HIS A 923 -9.63 6.07 32.29
N ALA A 924 -8.49 5.96 33.00
CA ALA A 924 -7.26 5.41 32.43
C ALA A 924 -7.46 3.95 31.97
N ILE A 925 -8.18 3.13 32.74
CA ILE A 925 -8.53 1.75 32.35
C ILE A 925 -9.61 1.76 31.26
N SER A 926 -10.74 2.43 31.52
CA SER A 926 -11.83 2.59 30.55
C SER A 926 -12.64 3.86 30.85
N ARG A 927 -12.83 4.74 29.85
CA ARG A 927 -13.58 6.01 29.99
C ARG A 927 -15.05 5.86 30.42
N ASP A 928 -15.59 4.64 30.33
CA ASP A 928 -16.94 4.34 30.80
C ASP A 928 -16.98 3.83 32.26
N TYR A 929 -15.84 3.63 32.92
CA TYR A 929 -15.79 3.08 34.28
C TYR A 929 -16.06 4.15 35.34
N THR A 930 -17.05 3.84 36.16
CA THR A 930 -17.67 4.73 37.16
C THR A 930 -17.33 4.32 38.61
N GLY A 931 -16.78 3.12 38.79
CA GLY A 931 -16.32 2.57 40.06
C GLY A 931 -16.11 1.07 40.00
N LEU A 932 -15.91 0.46 41.16
CA LEU A 932 -15.85 -1.00 41.36
C LEU A 932 -16.97 -1.43 42.33
N THR A 933 -17.43 -2.68 42.23
CA THR A 933 -18.45 -3.24 43.12
C THR A 933 -18.11 -4.67 43.52
N ASP A 934 -18.80 -5.18 44.55
CA ASP A 934 -18.56 -6.54 45.06
C ASP A 934 -18.89 -7.61 44.00
N ALA A 935 -18.10 -8.68 43.96
CA ALA A 935 -18.22 -9.75 43.00
C ALA A 935 -18.12 -11.12 43.69
N SER A 936 -18.94 -12.04 43.20
CA SER A 936 -19.03 -13.43 43.64
C SER A 936 -18.72 -14.35 42.48
N ASP A 937 -18.22 -15.57 42.76
CA ASP A 937 -17.99 -16.57 41.72
C ASP A 937 -19.28 -16.88 40.90
N SER A 938 -20.42 -16.94 41.60
CA SER A 938 -21.74 -17.17 41.02
C SER A 938 -22.22 -16.11 40.03
N ASP A 939 -21.64 -14.89 40.03
CA ASP A 939 -21.93 -13.91 38.98
C ASP A 939 -21.51 -14.43 37.59
N TYR A 940 -20.50 -15.31 37.54
CA TYR A 940 -19.83 -15.75 36.32
C TYR A 940 -20.41 -17.07 35.76
N ASP A 941 -21.44 -17.64 36.39
CA ASP A 941 -22.03 -18.94 36.00
C ASP A 941 -22.61 -18.96 34.57
N VAL A 942 -23.18 -17.84 34.09
CA VAL A 942 -23.72 -17.74 32.72
C VAL A 942 -22.61 -17.94 31.68
N ILE A 943 -21.44 -17.33 31.91
CA ILE A 943 -20.28 -17.45 31.02
C ILE A 943 -19.62 -18.83 31.16
N ARG A 944 -19.61 -19.38 32.37
CA ARG A 944 -19.15 -20.75 32.66
C ARG A 944 -19.98 -21.81 31.93
N GLU A 945 -21.30 -21.66 31.87
CA GLU A 945 -22.16 -22.54 31.08
C GLU A 945 -21.88 -22.42 29.58
N MET A 946 -21.73 -21.20 29.06
CA MET A 946 -21.34 -20.98 27.65
C MET A 946 -19.99 -21.62 27.33
N MET A 947 -18.98 -21.46 28.19
CA MET A 947 -17.65 -22.07 28.02
C MET A 947 -17.71 -23.60 27.97
N ARG A 948 -18.52 -24.24 28.84
CA ARG A 948 -18.77 -25.70 28.78
C ARG A 948 -19.47 -26.10 27.49
N ARG A 949 -20.53 -25.39 27.09
CA ARG A 949 -21.32 -25.66 25.88
C ARG A 949 -20.50 -25.58 24.59
N ILE A 950 -19.44 -24.76 24.56
CA ILE A 950 -18.52 -24.64 23.41
C ILE A 950 -17.22 -25.45 23.57
N GLY A 951 -17.05 -26.21 24.65
CA GLY A 951 -15.93 -27.14 24.86
C GLY A 951 -14.62 -26.52 25.37
N LEU A 952 -14.68 -25.43 26.15
CA LEU A 952 -13.52 -24.78 26.76
C LEU A 952 -13.40 -25.03 28.29
N LEU A 953 -14.37 -25.72 28.90
CA LEU A 953 -14.39 -26.20 30.30
C LEU A 953 -15.03 -27.58 30.36
#